data_AF-A0A8C3E0V0-F1
#
_entry.id   AF-A0A8C3E0V0-F1
#
_cell.length_a   1.000
_cell.length_b   1.000
_cell.length_c   1.000
_cell.angle_alpha   90.00
_cell.angle_beta   90.00
_cell.angle_gamma   90.00
#
_symmetry.space_group_name_H-M   'P 1'
#
loop_
_entity.id
_entity.type
_entity.pdbx_description
1 polymer ?
#
loop_
_entity_poly.entity_id
_entity_poly.type
_entity_poly.pdbx_seq_one_letter_code
_entity_poly.pdbx_strand_id
1 'polypeptide(L)'
;MSLALTFIPAYLFFTIFTCLRIFMYLFFYIVYILPGALHVASRTAPMLLRPPILYSLVRGIGAGKQELSAVSQTAASPRLVPGSNPGERQFPSRAAAAPRPSAGPLPPPCPPLPGAGAAGPGRGSPARFPAAAGSGDVPAGVCWARAAPGAQVLLKMPSEKQTAVKYYVGVDVGSASVRAALVDGFGTVVAHAEQRIQVWEPGPDHYEQSSADIWAACCSVTKEVVRGVDASQIRGLGFDATCSLVVVDKQFQPLAVNCQGQNHRNVIMWMDHRAASQVEHINATQHRVLNYVGGAMSVEMQPPKLLWIKENLPESWEKVGYFFDLPDFLSWKATGVTARSLCTVVCKWTYTSDRGWDDSFWKMIGLEDLVKDKYEKIGNHVLSPGEAVGKGLTPEAAKDLGLPEGIAVAASLIDAHAGGLGVIGADVKGHNLPCENQPITSRVAMICGTSSCHMGVSETPIFVPGVWGPYFSAMVPGLWLNEGGQSATGKLIDHVVQGHVAFPELEAKAAASAHSIYTYLNSHLDLIKKSLPVGFLTVDLHVWPDFHGNRSPLTDLTLKGMVVGLTLSRGLDELALIYLATIQAIALGTRHILEAMQAAGHDITTLFLCGGLSKNPLFVQMHADITGKPVVLSKEVESVLVGAAILGACASGDFASIQEAMAKMGKIGRVVQPNHEHKRFYDKKYEVFLKLVEHQREYRSIMNSL
;
A
#
# COMPACT_ATOMS: atom_id res chain seq x y z
N MET A 1 38.32 -65.80 4.96
CA MET A 1 37.21 -66.42 4.20
C MET A 1 36.52 -65.28 3.46
N SER A 2 36.83 -65.05 2.17
CA SER A 2 36.06 -65.57 1.01
C SER A 2 34.61 -65.10 1.04
N LEU A 3 33.98 -64.51 0.02
CA LEU A 3 34.30 -64.32 -1.39
C LEU A 3 33.35 -63.22 -1.94
N ALA A 4 33.68 -62.64 -3.09
CA ALA A 4 32.94 -61.60 -3.83
C ALA A 4 31.59 -62.04 -4.43
N LEU A 5 30.71 -61.06 -4.73
CA LEU A 5 29.63 -60.98 -5.77
C LEU A 5 28.67 -59.83 -5.35
N THR A 6 28.22 -58.84 -6.13
CA THR A 6 28.34 -58.48 -7.55
C THR A 6 27.84 -57.03 -7.70
N PHE A 7 28.47 -56.24 -8.58
CA PHE A 7 28.01 -54.92 -9.03
C PHE A 7 26.73 -55.04 -9.87
N ILE A 8 25.70 -54.23 -9.58
CA ILE A 8 24.59 -53.95 -10.50
C ILE A 8 24.90 -52.61 -11.19
N PRO A 9 24.92 -52.50 -12.53
CA PRO A 9 25.24 -51.25 -13.20
C PRO A 9 24.07 -50.27 -13.12
N ALA A 10 24.38 -49.00 -12.87
CA ALA A 10 23.45 -47.86 -12.77
C ALA A 10 22.49 -47.70 -13.96
N TYR A 11 22.78 -48.33 -15.11
CA TYR A 11 21.92 -48.37 -16.29
C TYR A 11 20.57 -49.08 -16.09
N LEU A 12 20.51 -50.10 -15.20
CA LEU A 12 19.28 -50.84 -14.96
C LEU A 12 18.28 -50.00 -14.15
N PHE A 13 18.79 -49.17 -13.22
CA PHE A 13 17.96 -48.25 -12.43
C PHE A 13 17.35 -47.15 -13.30
N PHE A 14 18.11 -46.61 -14.24
CA PHE A 14 17.63 -45.54 -15.13
C PHE A 14 16.56 -46.04 -16.11
N THR A 15 16.71 -47.26 -16.62
CA THR A 15 15.74 -47.88 -17.54
C THR A 15 14.42 -48.19 -16.83
N ILE A 16 14.47 -48.72 -15.60
CA ILE A 16 13.26 -49.01 -14.81
C ILE A 16 12.51 -47.73 -14.45
N PHE A 17 13.22 -46.66 -14.05
CA PHE A 17 12.59 -45.38 -13.73
C PHE A 17 11.94 -44.70 -14.93
N THR A 18 12.55 -44.82 -16.11
CA THR A 18 12.02 -44.26 -17.36
C THR A 18 10.79 -45.04 -17.83
N CYS A 19 10.80 -46.37 -17.72
CA CYS A 19 9.63 -47.20 -18.02
C CYS A 19 8.47 -46.95 -17.06
N LEU A 20 8.71 -46.74 -15.76
CA LEU A 20 7.66 -46.38 -14.80
C LEU A 20 7.02 -45.02 -15.12
N ARG A 21 7.81 -44.02 -15.55
CA ARG A 21 7.29 -42.72 -15.98
C ARG A 21 6.41 -42.85 -17.22
N ILE A 22 6.84 -43.61 -18.22
CA ILE A 22 6.05 -43.83 -19.45
C ILE A 22 4.74 -44.56 -19.11
N PHE A 23 4.77 -45.54 -18.20
CA PHE A 23 3.58 -46.26 -17.77
C PHE A 23 2.59 -45.37 -17.02
N MET A 24 3.07 -44.46 -16.16
CA MET A 24 2.22 -43.46 -15.49
C MET A 24 1.59 -42.47 -16.47
N TYR A 25 2.33 -42.03 -17.50
CA TYR A 25 1.77 -41.15 -18.54
C TYR A 25 0.72 -41.87 -19.41
N LEU A 26 0.95 -43.13 -19.78
CA LEU A 26 -0.05 -43.93 -20.51
C LEU A 26 -1.30 -44.18 -19.67
N PHE A 27 -1.14 -44.47 -18.37
CA PHE A 27 -2.25 -44.68 -17.45
C PHE A 27 -3.09 -43.40 -17.29
N PHE A 28 -2.45 -42.23 -17.18
CA PHE A 28 -3.15 -40.94 -17.11
C PHE A 28 -3.91 -40.63 -18.41
N TYR A 29 -3.33 -40.94 -19.57
CA TYR A 29 -3.98 -40.72 -20.87
C TYR A 29 -5.19 -41.63 -21.10
N ILE A 30 -5.09 -42.91 -20.70
CA ILE A 30 -6.17 -43.90 -20.86
C ILE A 30 -7.32 -43.65 -19.89
N VAL A 31 -7.01 -43.28 -18.63
CA VAL A 31 -8.03 -43.12 -17.57
C VAL A 31 -8.73 -41.77 -17.63
N TYR A 32 -8.04 -40.69 -18.02
CA TYR A 32 -8.60 -39.33 -17.93
C TYR A 32 -8.91 -38.67 -19.27
N ILE A 33 -8.23 -39.04 -20.37
CA ILE A 33 -8.43 -38.38 -21.68
C ILE A 33 -9.36 -39.21 -22.57
N LEU A 34 -9.22 -40.53 -22.58
CA LEU A 34 -10.02 -41.42 -23.43
C LEU A 34 -11.55 -41.41 -23.15
N PRO A 35 -12.04 -41.26 -21.90
CA PRO A 35 -13.49 -41.23 -21.64
C PRO A 35 -14.21 -39.99 -22.19
N GLY A 36 -13.51 -38.87 -22.39
CA GLY A 36 -14.08 -37.64 -22.95
C GLY A 36 -14.29 -37.68 -24.46
N ALA A 37 -13.46 -38.45 -25.19
CA ALA A 37 -13.53 -38.56 -26.64
C ALA A 37 -14.63 -39.52 -27.14
N LEU A 38 -15.08 -40.46 -26.30
CA LEU A 38 -16.15 -41.41 -26.63
C LEU A 38 -17.57 -40.84 -26.42
N HIS A 39 -17.73 -39.71 -25.72
CA HIS A 39 -19.05 -39.10 -25.49
C HIS A 39 -19.49 -38.11 -26.58
N VAL A 40 -18.59 -37.72 -27.49
CA VAL A 40 -18.89 -36.77 -28.59
C VAL A 40 -19.22 -37.50 -29.91
N ALA A 41 -18.98 -38.81 -30.01
CA ALA A 41 -19.12 -39.56 -31.26
C ALA A 41 -20.45 -40.34 -31.44
N SER A 42 -21.42 -40.27 -30.50
CA SER A 42 -22.62 -41.13 -30.56
C SER A 42 -23.96 -40.42 -30.89
N ARG A 43 -23.96 -39.21 -31.47
CA ARG A 43 -25.20 -38.54 -31.89
C ARG A 43 -25.13 -37.86 -33.26
N THR A 44 -25.06 -38.66 -34.31
CA THR A 44 -25.48 -38.37 -35.71
C THR A 44 -25.35 -39.69 -36.47
N ALA A 45 -26.27 -40.27 -37.24
CA ALA A 45 -27.59 -39.96 -37.83
C ALA A 45 -28.28 -41.34 -38.14
N PRO A 46 -29.48 -41.46 -38.77
CA PRO A 46 -29.57 -41.28 -40.25
C PRO A 46 -30.97 -40.88 -40.82
N MET A 47 -31.01 -40.27 -42.03
CA MET A 47 -31.84 -40.71 -43.18
C MET A 47 -31.80 -39.75 -44.40
N LEU A 48 -31.01 -40.16 -45.41
CA LEU A 48 -31.30 -40.36 -46.86
C LEU A 48 -32.37 -39.55 -47.67
N LEU A 49 -31.89 -39.08 -48.85
CA LEU A 49 -32.45 -39.11 -50.23
C LEU A 49 -32.96 -37.81 -50.95
N ARG A 50 -32.03 -37.25 -51.76
CA ARG A 50 -32.10 -36.75 -53.17
C ARG A 50 -32.82 -35.43 -53.60
N PRO A 51 -32.33 -34.76 -54.70
CA PRO A 51 -32.54 -33.34 -55.10
C PRO A 51 -33.59 -33.19 -56.26
N PRO A 52 -33.86 -32.06 -56.99
CA PRO A 52 -33.03 -30.87 -57.31
C PRO A 52 -33.75 -29.49 -57.52
N ILE A 53 -32.98 -28.45 -57.93
CA ILE A 53 -33.27 -27.43 -58.99
C ILE A 53 -32.87 -25.97 -58.67
N LEU A 54 -31.93 -25.50 -59.51
CA LEU A 54 -31.64 -24.16 -60.06
C LEU A 54 -32.72 -23.04 -59.98
N TYR A 55 -32.34 -21.79 -59.65
CA TYR A 55 -32.36 -20.64 -60.59
C TYR A 55 -31.79 -19.35 -59.98
N SER A 56 -31.15 -18.57 -60.85
CA SER A 56 -30.45 -17.29 -60.71
C SER A 56 -31.35 -16.04 -60.78
N LEU A 57 -30.88 -14.89 -60.25
CA LEU A 57 -30.56 -13.60 -60.94
C LEU A 57 -31.55 -12.49 -60.46
N VAL A 58 -31.20 -11.35 -59.82
CA VAL A 58 -30.45 -10.12 -60.20
C VAL A 58 -31.34 -8.85 -60.19
N ARG A 59 -30.79 -7.76 -59.60
CA ARG A 59 -31.10 -6.30 -59.75
C ARG A 59 -32.49 -5.80 -59.29
N GLY A 60 -32.66 -4.61 -58.72
CA GLY A 60 -31.75 -3.50 -58.40
C GLY A 60 -32.52 -2.16 -58.29
N ILE A 61 -31.91 -1.20 -57.60
CA ILE A 61 -31.94 0.27 -57.82
C ILE A 61 -33.17 1.10 -57.34
N GLY A 62 -32.84 2.20 -56.63
CA GLY A 62 -33.49 3.53 -56.73
C GLY A 62 -34.03 4.06 -55.39
N ALA A 63 -33.38 4.96 -54.64
CA ALA A 63 -33.05 6.39 -54.86
C ALA A 63 -34.14 7.40 -54.44
N GLY A 64 -33.75 8.43 -53.66
CA GLY A 64 -34.49 9.69 -53.38
C GLY A 64 -34.42 10.09 -51.90
N LYS A 65 -33.60 11.07 -51.46
CA LYS A 65 -33.85 12.55 -51.36
C LYS A 65 -35.07 12.87 -50.46
N GLN A 66 -35.11 13.86 -49.54
CA GLN A 66 -34.34 15.10 -49.32
C GLN A 66 -34.70 15.70 -47.93
N GLU A 67 -33.79 16.55 -47.41
CA GLU A 67 -33.88 17.69 -46.47
C GLU A 67 -35.20 18.11 -45.78
N LEU A 68 -35.12 18.53 -44.50
CA LEU A 68 -35.29 19.96 -44.09
C LEU A 68 -35.05 20.23 -42.58
N SER A 69 -34.24 21.29 -42.39
CA SER A 69 -33.98 22.23 -41.29
C SER A 69 -34.83 22.31 -40.01
N ALA A 70 -34.09 22.47 -38.89
CA ALA A 70 -34.12 23.52 -37.84
C ALA A 70 -35.45 24.01 -37.23
N VAL A 71 -35.47 24.16 -35.88
CA VAL A 71 -35.77 25.40 -35.14
C VAL A 71 -35.48 25.20 -33.63
N SER A 72 -34.90 26.25 -33.04
CA SER A 72 -34.57 26.51 -31.63
C SER A 72 -35.77 26.72 -30.70
N GLN A 73 -35.66 26.46 -29.39
CA GLN A 73 -35.67 27.49 -28.33
C GLN A 73 -35.74 26.93 -26.89
N THR A 74 -35.14 27.73 -26.02
CA THR A 74 -35.00 27.79 -24.56
C THR A 74 -36.29 27.86 -23.72
N ALA A 75 -36.25 27.35 -22.48
CA ALA A 75 -36.79 27.95 -21.22
C ALA A 75 -36.61 26.95 -20.05
N ALA A 76 -35.80 27.24 -19.02
CA ALA A 76 -36.10 28.00 -17.79
C ALA A 76 -36.90 27.20 -16.72
N SER A 77 -36.30 27.09 -15.54
CA SER A 77 -36.81 26.46 -14.30
C SER A 77 -38.05 27.14 -13.72
N PRO A 78 -38.70 26.48 -12.74
CA PRO A 78 -38.82 27.15 -11.44
C PRO A 78 -38.55 26.24 -10.22
N ARG A 79 -37.98 26.86 -9.18
CA ARG A 79 -37.96 26.36 -7.79
C ARG A 79 -39.38 26.38 -7.22
N LEU A 80 -39.70 25.41 -6.35
CA LEU A 80 -40.59 25.59 -5.18
C LEU A 80 -40.46 24.37 -4.23
N VAL A 81 -40.21 24.67 -2.96
CA VAL A 81 -40.36 23.85 -1.73
C VAL A 81 -41.40 24.68 -0.92
N PRO A 82 -42.42 24.12 -0.22
CA PRO A 82 -42.21 23.22 0.93
C PRO A 82 -43.29 22.17 1.26
N GLY A 83 -42.91 21.19 2.10
CA GLY A 83 -43.76 20.71 3.19
C GLY A 83 -44.28 19.27 3.16
N SER A 84 -43.99 18.56 4.25
CA SER A 84 -44.76 17.47 4.90
C SER A 84 -44.85 16.07 4.27
N ASN A 85 -44.21 15.11 4.96
CA ASN A 85 -44.64 13.70 5.17
C ASN A 85 -46.09 13.65 5.69
N PRO A 86 -46.89 12.57 5.49
CA PRO A 86 -46.51 11.18 5.81
C PRO A 86 -47.07 10.09 4.86
N GLY A 87 -46.63 8.84 5.04
CA GLY A 87 -47.34 7.70 4.47
C GLY A 87 -46.50 6.46 4.28
N GLU A 88 -46.63 5.53 5.23
CA GLU A 88 -46.25 4.13 5.15
C GLU A 88 -46.60 3.52 3.77
N ARG A 89 -45.68 2.74 3.20
CA ARG A 89 -46.01 1.73 2.19
C ARG A 89 -45.35 0.41 2.55
N GLN A 90 -46.20 -0.50 3.03
CA GLN A 90 -45.97 -1.94 3.04
C GLN A 90 -45.83 -2.47 1.61
N PHE A 91 -44.85 -3.36 1.39
CA PHE A 91 -44.84 -4.35 0.31
C PHE A 91 -44.20 -5.65 0.84
N PRO A 92 -44.51 -6.81 0.22
CA PRO A 92 -44.94 -7.99 0.97
C PRO A 92 -43.83 -9.04 1.13
N SER A 93 -44.03 -9.86 2.16
CA SER A 93 -43.25 -11.05 2.48
C SER A 93 -43.66 -12.24 1.61
N ARG A 94 -42.66 -13.00 1.12
CA ARG A 94 -42.60 -14.48 1.12
C ARG A 94 -41.47 -15.02 0.21
N ALA A 95 -40.54 -15.77 0.81
CA ALA A 95 -39.97 -17.03 0.32
C ALA A 95 -39.03 -17.56 1.43
N ALA A 96 -39.49 -18.52 2.24
CA ALA A 96 -39.26 -19.96 2.07
C ALA A 96 -37.81 -20.38 2.39
N ALA A 97 -37.64 -20.93 3.59
CA ALA A 97 -36.39 -21.47 4.13
C ALA A 97 -35.99 -22.78 3.41
N ALA A 98 -34.70 -22.92 3.11
CA ALA A 98 -34.06 -24.17 2.71
C ALA A 98 -33.13 -24.69 3.84
N PRO A 99 -33.01 -26.02 4.01
CA PRO A 99 -32.39 -26.63 5.19
C PRO A 99 -30.85 -26.63 5.14
N ARG A 100 -30.23 -26.55 6.32
CA ARG A 100 -28.77 -26.64 6.54
C ARG A 100 -28.24 -28.06 6.24
N PRO A 101 -27.07 -28.22 5.59
CA PRO A 101 -26.38 -29.51 5.54
C PRO A 101 -25.55 -29.75 6.81
N SER A 102 -25.55 -31.01 7.24
CA SER A 102 -24.86 -31.59 8.40
C SER A 102 -23.34 -31.69 8.21
N ALA A 103 -22.60 -31.49 9.30
CA ALA A 103 -21.14 -31.61 9.38
C ALA A 103 -20.63 -33.04 9.07
N GLY A 104 -19.61 -33.13 8.21
CA GLY A 104 -18.83 -34.34 7.99
C GLY A 104 -17.65 -34.48 8.97
N PRO A 105 -17.09 -35.69 9.15
CA PRO A 105 -16.10 -35.99 10.19
C PRO A 105 -14.68 -35.50 9.87
N LEU A 106 -13.95 -35.13 10.92
CA LEU A 106 -12.56 -34.65 10.89
C LEU A 106 -11.55 -35.76 10.51
N PRO A 107 -10.42 -35.42 9.84
CA PRO A 107 -9.34 -36.37 9.54
C PRO A 107 -8.39 -36.61 10.74
N PRO A 108 -7.68 -37.76 10.78
CA PRO A 108 -6.82 -38.16 11.90
C PRO A 108 -5.43 -37.49 11.90
N PRO A 109 -4.73 -37.44 13.06
CA PRO A 109 -3.45 -36.76 13.20
C PRO A 109 -2.25 -37.55 12.64
N CYS A 110 -1.25 -36.83 12.12
CA CYS A 110 0.05 -37.37 11.68
C CYS A 110 1.13 -37.35 12.79
N PRO A 111 2.13 -38.25 12.72
CA PRO A 111 3.07 -38.55 13.82
C PRO A 111 4.26 -37.57 13.94
N PRO A 112 4.98 -37.57 15.07
CA PRO A 112 6.03 -36.59 15.37
C PRO A 112 7.38 -36.91 14.70
N LEU A 113 8.15 -35.85 14.39
CA LEU A 113 9.55 -35.94 13.93
C LEU A 113 10.53 -35.72 15.11
N PRO A 114 11.70 -36.38 15.10
CA PRO A 114 12.65 -36.40 16.21
C PRO A 114 13.62 -35.21 16.23
N GLY A 115 14.15 -34.93 17.43
CA GLY A 115 14.87 -33.71 17.78
C GLY A 115 16.38 -33.68 17.58
N ALA A 116 16.85 -32.44 17.74
CA ALA A 116 18.14 -31.89 18.18
C ALA A 116 19.44 -32.71 18.12
N GLY A 117 20.46 -32.10 17.51
CA GLY A 117 21.89 -32.35 17.78
C GLY A 117 22.65 -31.02 17.88
N ALA A 118 23.27 -30.78 19.03
CA ALA A 118 24.07 -29.61 19.38
C ALA A 118 25.53 -29.74 18.90
N ALA A 119 26.20 -28.61 18.63
CA ALA A 119 27.66 -28.53 18.55
C ALA A 119 28.15 -27.15 19.05
N GLY A 120 29.08 -27.18 20.00
CA GLY A 120 29.63 -26.01 20.72
C GLY A 120 30.78 -25.28 20.00
N PRO A 121 31.35 -24.23 20.63
CA PRO A 121 32.22 -23.26 19.95
C PRO A 121 33.72 -23.59 20.08
N GLY A 122 34.44 -23.44 18.98
CA GLY A 122 35.91 -23.50 18.92
C GLY A 122 36.56 -22.12 19.05
N ARG A 123 37.58 -22.03 19.92
CA ARG A 123 38.45 -20.86 20.13
C ARG A 123 39.50 -20.72 19.01
N GLY A 124 39.88 -19.49 18.67
CA GLY A 124 41.07 -19.18 17.89
C GLY A 124 41.57 -17.75 18.15
N SER A 125 42.79 -17.63 18.69
CA SER A 125 43.54 -16.37 18.90
C SER A 125 44.15 -15.82 17.60
N PRO A 126 44.44 -14.51 17.49
CA PRO A 126 45.34 -14.00 16.46
C PRO A 126 46.73 -13.65 17.01
N ALA A 127 47.74 -13.99 16.22
CA ALA A 127 49.16 -13.67 16.42
C ALA A 127 49.57 -12.38 15.68
N ARG A 128 50.72 -11.85 16.12
CA ARG A 128 51.35 -10.55 15.79
C ARG A 128 52.02 -10.47 14.40
N PHE A 129 52.19 -9.21 13.98
CA PHE A 129 53.12 -8.54 13.03
C PHE A 129 54.35 -9.30 12.49
N PRO A 130 54.91 -8.79 11.36
CA PRO A 130 56.20 -8.09 11.48
C PRO A 130 56.32 -6.77 10.66
N ALA A 131 57.40 -6.04 10.97
CA ALA A 131 57.82 -4.72 10.47
C ALA A 131 59.14 -4.79 9.66
N ALA A 132 59.47 -3.73 8.91
CA ALA A 132 60.83 -3.17 8.61
C ALA A 132 60.71 -2.04 7.55
N ALA A 133 61.11 -0.78 7.81
CA ALA A 133 62.46 -0.12 7.67
C ALA A 133 62.78 0.33 6.22
N GLY A 134 63.37 1.50 5.90
CA GLY A 134 63.93 2.62 6.68
C GLY A 134 64.56 3.73 5.78
N SER A 135 65.31 4.66 6.40
CA SER A 135 66.30 5.66 5.87
C SER A 135 65.77 6.90 5.09
N GLY A 136 66.30 8.13 5.21
CA GLY A 136 67.43 8.69 5.97
C GLY A 136 67.70 10.17 5.59
N ASP A 137 68.23 10.92 6.56
CA ASP A 137 69.16 12.09 6.53
C ASP A 137 68.85 13.51 5.98
N VAL A 138 69.48 14.46 6.71
CA VAL A 138 69.36 15.94 6.83
C VAL A 138 70.42 16.67 5.94
N PRO A 139 70.44 18.03 5.78
CA PRO A 139 71.12 18.89 6.77
C PRO A 139 70.65 20.38 6.95
N ALA A 140 70.84 20.87 8.19
CA ALA A 140 71.38 22.17 8.66
C ALA A 140 70.75 23.57 8.34
N GLY A 141 70.42 24.31 9.41
CA GLY A 141 71.11 25.58 9.74
C GLY A 141 70.30 26.89 9.93
N VAL A 142 70.51 27.53 11.11
CA VAL A 142 70.64 28.99 11.39
C VAL A 142 69.58 29.71 12.28
N CYS A 143 70.09 30.08 13.47
CA CYS A 143 69.91 31.24 14.38
C CYS A 143 68.56 31.89 14.77
N TRP A 144 68.49 32.17 16.08
CA TRP A 144 67.56 33.03 16.81
C TRP A 144 67.98 34.51 16.83
N ALA A 145 67.02 35.44 16.80
CA ALA A 145 67.14 36.77 17.43
C ALA A 145 65.77 37.36 17.83
N ARG A 146 65.72 37.97 19.02
CA ARG A 146 64.59 38.65 19.67
C ARG A 146 64.40 40.10 19.17
N ALA A 147 63.17 40.60 19.15
CA ALA A 147 62.77 41.93 19.64
C ALA A 147 61.22 42.03 19.80
N ALA A 148 60.76 42.74 20.83
CA ALA A 148 59.36 43.10 21.15
C ALA A 148 59.25 44.65 21.21
N PRO A 149 58.11 45.30 21.54
CA PRO A 149 56.68 45.04 21.36
C PRO A 149 55.90 46.26 20.76
N GLY A 150 54.61 46.12 20.44
CA GLY A 150 53.73 47.28 20.14
C GLY A 150 52.27 46.88 19.92
N ALA A 151 51.36 47.38 20.77
CA ALA A 151 49.99 46.91 20.96
C ALA A 151 49.01 47.18 19.80
N GLN A 152 48.11 46.23 19.53
CA GLN A 152 46.81 46.49 18.92
C GLN A 152 45.69 45.63 19.53
N VAL A 153 44.70 46.36 20.03
CA VAL A 153 43.34 46.04 20.46
C VAL A 153 42.81 44.66 20.05
N LEU A 154 42.52 43.81 21.04
CA LEU A 154 41.72 42.60 20.88
C LEU A 154 40.23 42.97 20.85
N LEU A 155 39.67 43.12 19.64
CA LEU A 155 38.23 43.02 19.43
C LEU A 155 37.82 41.55 19.60
N LYS A 156 37.23 41.24 20.74
CA LYS A 156 36.60 39.94 21.01
C LYS A 156 35.33 39.88 20.15
N MET A 157 35.40 39.22 18.99
CA MET A 157 34.19 38.84 18.26
C MET A 157 33.44 37.78 19.08
N PRO A 158 32.11 37.87 19.25
CA PRO A 158 31.35 36.83 19.91
C PRO A 158 31.41 35.58 19.05
N SER A 159 31.83 34.45 19.61
CA SER A 159 31.59 33.15 18.97
C SER A 159 30.09 32.98 18.85
N GLU A 160 29.56 32.91 17.62
CA GLU A 160 28.21 32.40 17.40
C GLU A 160 28.13 31.04 18.09
N LYS A 161 27.27 30.95 19.12
CA LYS A 161 26.89 29.65 19.68
C LYS A 161 26.22 28.88 18.54
N GLN A 162 26.94 27.93 17.93
CA GLN A 162 26.30 26.92 17.09
C GLN A 162 25.17 26.32 17.92
N THR A 163 23.93 26.57 17.51
CA THR A 163 22.75 25.95 18.11
C THR A 163 22.92 24.45 18.01
N ALA A 164 22.87 23.74 19.16
CA ALA A 164 22.98 22.29 19.17
C ALA A 164 21.96 21.69 18.20
N VAL A 165 22.45 20.83 17.30
CA VAL A 165 21.59 20.15 16.32
C VAL A 165 20.62 19.26 17.09
N LYS A 166 19.33 19.36 16.75
CA LYS A 166 18.26 18.56 17.33
C LYS A 166 17.85 17.49 16.33
N TYR A 167 17.61 16.29 16.84
CA TYR A 167 17.21 15.14 16.06
C TYR A 167 15.89 14.54 16.54
N TYR A 168 15.19 13.93 15.60
CA TYR A 168 13.92 13.25 15.78
C TYR A 168 14.01 11.88 15.12
N VAL A 169 13.44 10.87 15.76
CA VAL A 169 13.41 9.50 15.23
C VAL A 169 12.02 9.26 14.62
N GLY A 170 12.01 8.88 13.34
CA GLY A 170 10.82 8.32 12.69
C GLY A 170 10.97 6.81 12.56
N VAL A 171 9.94 6.06 12.92
CA VAL A 171 9.87 4.60 12.74
C VAL A 171 8.64 4.25 11.92
N ASP A 172 8.83 3.53 10.84
CA ASP A 172 7.78 3.10 9.89
C ASP A 172 7.75 1.56 9.86
N VAL A 173 6.61 0.99 10.22
CA VAL A 173 6.35 -0.45 10.12
C VAL A 173 5.49 -0.74 8.89
N GLY A 174 6.19 -1.05 7.78
CA GLY A 174 5.59 -1.48 6.54
C GLY A 174 5.12 -2.94 6.55
N SER A 175 4.72 -3.45 5.38
CA SER A 175 4.17 -4.81 5.26
C SER A 175 5.21 -5.93 5.47
N ALA A 176 6.47 -5.70 5.12
CA ALA A 176 7.51 -6.75 5.10
C ALA A 176 8.81 -6.34 5.82
N SER A 177 8.91 -5.10 6.27
CA SER A 177 10.06 -4.58 7.01
C SER A 177 9.66 -3.43 7.93
N VAL A 178 10.49 -3.23 8.96
CA VAL A 178 10.51 -2.04 9.81
C VAL A 178 11.67 -1.18 9.39
N ARG A 179 11.44 0.12 9.27
CA ARG A 179 12.46 1.13 8.95
C ARG A 179 12.52 2.15 10.07
N ALA A 180 13.71 2.72 10.28
CA ALA A 180 13.88 3.89 11.13
C ALA A 180 14.79 4.90 10.45
N ALA A 181 14.57 6.19 10.75
CA ALA A 181 15.47 7.26 10.38
C ALA A 181 15.72 8.22 11.53
N LEU A 182 16.95 8.71 11.61
CA LEU A 182 17.30 9.89 12.40
C LEU A 182 17.23 11.11 11.51
N VAL A 183 16.39 12.07 11.86
CA VAL A 183 16.06 13.24 11.04
C VAL A 183 16.38 14.52 11.80
N ASP A 184 17.01 15.50 11.15
CA ASP A 184 17.29 16.80 11.76
C ASP A 184 16.07 17.75 11.73
N GLY A 185 16.17 18.91 12.39
CA GLY A 185 15.11 19.93 12.40
C GLY A 185 14.83 20.64 11.07
N PHE A 186 15.51 20.25 9.99
CA PHE A 186 15.25 20.70 8.61
C PHE A 186 14.69 19.58 7.74
N GLY A 187 14.45 18.39 8.32
CA GLY A 187 13.93 17.22 7.63
C GLY A 187 14.99 16.39 6.92
N THR A 188 16.28 16.67 7.09
CA THR A 188 17.36 15.89 6.46
C THR A 188 17.52 14.54 7.16
N VAL A 189 17.54 13.45 6.39
CA VAL A 189 17.82 12.11 6.93
C VAL A 189 19.32 11.94 7.13
N VAL A 190 19.74 11.77 8.38
CA VAL A 190 21.16 11.65 8.77
C VAL A 190 21.60 10.19 8.82
N ALA A 191 20.70 9.31 9.27
CA ALA A 191 20.91 7.87 9.29
C ALA A 191 19.59 7.16 8.99
N HIS A 192 19.66 6.00 8.36
CA HIS A 192 18.52 5.14 8.09
C HIS A 192 18.92 3.68 8.32
N ALA A 193 17.97 2.86 8.75
CA ALA A 193 18.13 1.42 8.91
C ALA A 193 16.82 0.69 8.56
N GLU A 194 16.94 -0.56 8.14
CA GLU A 194 15.81 -1.41 7.77
C GLU A 194 16.03 -2.83 8.28
N GLN A 195 14.96 -3.46 8.76
CA GLN A 195 14.97 -4.87 9.15
C GLN A 195 13.70 -5.56 8.65
N ARG A 196 13.85 -6.73 8.01
CA ARG A 196 12.72 -7.54 7.56
C ARG A 196 11.95 -8.15 8.74
N ILE A 197 10.64 -8.28 8.56
CA ILE A 197 9.75 -8.95 9.50
C ILE A 197 9.08 -10.14 8.82
N GLN A 198 8.73 -11.16 9.61
CA GLN A 198 8.09 -12.36 9.13
C GLN A 198 6.61 -12.10 8.81
N VAL A 199 6.16 -12.62 7.67
CA VAL A 199 4.75 -12.69 7.28
C VAL A 199 4.36 -14.16 7.18
N TRP A 200 3.23 -14.55 7.77
CA TRP A 200 2.67 -15.89 7.63
C TRP A 200 1.44 -15.85 6.73
N GLU A 201 1.39 -16.80 5.78
CA GLU A 201 0.30 -16.98 4.82
C GLU A 201 -0.34 -18.36 5.03
N PRO A 202 -1.12 -18.58 6.11
CA PRO A 202 -1.66 -19.90 6.45
C PRO A 202 -2.69 -20.44 5.44
N GLY A 203 -3.24 -19.58 4.59
CA GLY A 203 -4.22 -19.93 3.58
C GLY A 203 -4.44 -18.78 2.60
N PRO A 204 -5.21 -19.00 1.53
CA PRO A 204 -5.58 -17.95 0.59
C PRO A 204 -6.19 -16.77 1.34
N ASP A 205 -5.73 -15.56 1.03
CA ASP A 205 -6.23 -14.30 1.59
C ASP A 205 -6.06 -14.11 3.12
N HIS A 206 -5.33 -15.01 3.79
CA HIS A 206 -5.03 -14.90 5.22
C HIS A 206 -3.56 -14.51 5.42
N TYR A 207 -3.32 -13.40 6.10
CA TYR A 207 -1.99 -12.83 6.33
C TYR A 207 -1.83 -12.40 7.79
N GLU A 208 -0.79 -12.92 8.43
CA GLU A 208 -0.56 -12.72 9.87
C GLU A 208 0.87 -12.28 10.16
N GLN A 209 1.03 -11.58 11.28
CA GLN A 209 2.32 -11.12 11.81
C GLN A 209 2.40 -11.33 13.33
N SER A 210 3.57 -11.03 13.90
CA SER A 210 3.82 -11.01 15.34
C SER A 210 4.15 -9.60 15.81
N SER A 211 3.37 -9.12 16.77
CA SER A 211 3.62 -7.82 17.41
C SER A 211 4.96 -7.80 18.18
N ALA A 212 5.40 -8.94 18.71
CA ALA A 212 6.68 -9.06 19.40
C ALA A 212 7.86 -8.98 18.43
N ASP A 213 7.79 -9.66 17.28
CA ASP A 213 8.83 -9.60 16.25
C ASP A 213 8.93 -8.19 15.64
N ILE A 214 7.79 -7.54 15.43
CA ILE A 214 7.73 -6.15 14.96
C ILE A 214 8.42 -5.22 15.96
N TRP A 215 8.08 -5.30 17.26
CA TRP A 215 8.72 -4.45 18.28
C TRP A 215 10.22 -4.70 18.36
N ALA A 216 10.65 -5.97 18.30
CA ALA A 216 12.07 -6.32 18.29
C ALA A 216 12.81 -5.73 17.08
N ALA A 217 12.17 -5.72 15.90
CA ALA A 217 12.71 -5.06 14.71
C ALA A 217 12.80 -3.53 14.89
N CYS A 218 11.76 -2.88 15.43
CA CYS A 218 11.80 -1.45 15.79
C CYS A 218 12.99 -1.11 16.70
N CYS A 219 13.21 -1.94 17.73
CA CYS A 219 14.33 -1.79 18.66
C CYS A 219 15.69 -1.87 17.97
N SER A 220 15.85 -2.84 17.08
CA SER A 220 17.09 -3.07 16.33
C SER A 220 17.41 -1.89 15.41
N VAL A 221 16.47 -1.48 14.56
CA VAL A 221 16.71 -0.37 13.61
C VAL A 221 16.88 0.97 14.32
N THR A 222 16.17 1.20 15.43
CA THR A 222 16.31 2.44 16.20
C THR A 222 17.70 2.54 16.82
N LYS A 223 18.20 1.46 17.44
CA LYS A 223 19.56 1.38 17.98
C LYS A 223 20.63 1.59 16.92
N GLU A 224 20.37 1.18 15.69
CA GLU A 224 21.29 1.38 14.58
C GLU A 224 21.37 2.86 14.18
N VAL A 225 20.24 3.53 13.96
CA VAL A 225 20.23 4.93 13.48
C VAL A 225 20.71 5.94 14.51
N VAL A 226 20.62 5.64 15.80
CA VAL A 226 21.10 6.54 16.88
C VAL A 226 22.53 6.23 17.35
N ARG A 227 23.19 5.24 16.74
CA ARG A 227 24.53 4.83 17.15
C ARG A 227 25.53 5.98 16.99
N GLY A 228 26.18 6.36 18.10
CA GLY A 228 27.20 7.41 18.11
C GLY A 228 26.65 8.84 18.14
N VAL A 229 25.32 8.99 18.29
CA VAL A 229 24.66 10.29 18.48
C VAL A 229 24.60 10.62 19.96
N ASP A 230 24.81 11.88 20.33
CA ASP A 230 24.60 12.33 21.70
C ASP A 230 23.11 12.23 22.04
N ALA A 231 22.79 11.40 23.04
CA ALA A 231 21.44 11.15 23.51
C ALA A 231 20.66 12.44 23.85
N SER A 232 21.35 13.51 24.32
CA SER A 232 20.72 14.79 24.64
C SER A 232 20.21 15.57 23.42
N GLN A 233 20.66 15.20 22.22
CA GLN A 233 20.23 15.80 20.95
C GLN A 233 18.96 15.16 20.41
N ILE A 234 18.56 13.99 20.89
CA ILE A 234 17.36 13.29 20.44
C ILE A 234 16.16 13.78 21.26
N ARG A 235 15.19 14.38 20.58
CA ARG A 235 14.13 15.17 21.22
C ARG A 235 12.76 14.51 21.19
N GLY A 236 12.51 13.69 20.17
CA GLY A 236 11.22 13.04 20.01
C GLY A 236 11.24 11.85 19.08
N LEU A 237 10.21 11.01 19.23
CA LEU A 237 9.98 9.78 18.51
C LEU A 237 8.55 9.77 17.94
N GLY A 238 8.42 9.44 16.67
CA GLY A 238 7.15 9.18 16.02
C GLY A 238 7.11 7.79 15.42
N PHE A 239 5.93 7.16 15.49
CA PHE A 239 5.66 5.88 14.87
C PHE A 239 4.59 6.03 13.80
N ASP A 240 4.81 5.37 12.67
CA ASP A 240 3.79 5.01 11.72
C ASP A 240 3.83 3.52 11.40
N ALA A 241 2.71 2.98 10.94
CA ALA A 241 2.63 1.58 10.54
C ALA A 241 1.46 1.34 9.57
N THR A 242 1.48 0.18 8.90
CA THR A 242 0.28 -0.34 8.23
C THR A 242 -0.91 -0.40 9.19
N CYS A 243 -2.14 -0.26 8.70
CA CYS A 243 -3.35 -0.35 9.52
C CYS A 243 -3.75 -1.80 9.85
N SER A 244 -2.80 -2.57 10.40
CA SER A 244 -2.99 -3.96 10.82
C SER A 244 -3.59 -4.03 12.24
N LEU A 245 -4.32 -5.10 12.54
CA LEU A 245 -4.99 -5.29 13.83
C LEU A 245 -4.13 -6.12 14.79
N VAL A 246 -3.74 -5.55 15.92
CA VAL A 246 -3.01 -6.25 17.00
C VAL A 246 -3.96 -6.64 18.11
N VAL A 247 -3.89 -7.90 18.56
CA VAL A 247 -4.76 -8.45 19.61
C VAL A 247 -3.95 -8.88 20.82
N VAL A 248 -4.33 -8.39 22.00
CA VAL A 248 -3.67 -8.74 23.27
C VAL A 248 -4.69 -9.00 24.38
N ASP A 249 -4.30 -9.79 25.37
CA ASP A 249 -5.11 -10.05 26.56
C ASP A 249 -5.08 -8.88 27.56
N LYS A 250 -5.75 -9.05 28.71
CA LYS A 250 -5.84 -8.04 29.79
C LYS A 250 -4.49 -7.76 30.47
N GLN A 251 -3.50 -8.63 30.29
CA GLN A 251 -2.13 -8.50 30.78
C GLN A 251 -1.18 -8.05 29.67
N PHE A 252 -1.73 -7.59 28.53
CA PHE A 252 -1.01 -7.15 27.34
C PHE A 252 -0.10 -8.23 26.74
N GLN A 253 -0.43 -9.51 26.93
CA GLN A 253 0.26 -10.60 26.25
C GLN A 253 -0.38 -10.85 24.87
N PRO A 254 0.42 -11.22 23.85
CA PRO A 254 -0.08 -11.59 22.53
C PRO A 254 -1.17 -12.66 22.59
N LEU A 255 -2.26 -12.46 21.87
CA LEU A 255 -3.38 -13.40 21.80
C LEU A 255 -3.63 -13.87 20.37
N ALA A 256 -3.79 -15.18 20.19
CA ALA A 256 -3.87 -15.78 18.86
C ALA A 256 -5.04 -15.23 18.03
N VAL A 257 -4.74 -14.85 16.79
CA VAL A 257 -5.72 -14.50 15.74
C VAL A 257 -5.86 -15.60 14.69
N ASN A 258 -5.49 -16.82 15.06
CA ASN A 258 -5.43 -17.99 14.17
C ASN A 258 -6.08 -19.21 14.83
N CYS A 259 -6.61 -20.13 14.02
CA CYS A 259 -7.31 -21.32 14.51
C CYS A 259 -6.39 -22.33 15.20
N GLN A 260 -5.07 -22.21 15.05
CA GLN A 260 -4.09 -23.06 15.72
C GLN A 260 -3.82 -22.62 17.17
N GLY A 261 -4.37 -21.49 17.63
CA GLY A 261 -4.15 -20.98 18.99
C GLY A 261 -2.72 -20.49 19.23
N GLN A 262 -1.98 -20.13 18.18
CA GLN A 262 -0.60 -19.66 18.29
C GLN A 262 -0.56 -18.19 18.71
N ASN A 263 -0.38 -17.93 20.00
CA ASN A 263 -0.38 -16.58 20.58
C ASN A 263 0.68 -15.64 19.99
N HIS A 264 1.81 -16.14 19.50
CA HIS A 264 2.83 -15.31 18.85
C HIS A 264 2.34 -14.68 17.52
N ARG A 265 1.35 -15.30 16.87
CA ARG A 265 0.70 -14.78 15.66
C ARG A 265 -0.57 -14.06 16.09
N ASN A 266 -0.40 -12.82 16.54
CA ASN A 266 -1.45 -11.99 17.14
C ASN A 266 -1.80 -10.74 16.34
N VAL A 267 -1.32 -10.66 15.10
CA VAL A 267 -1.60 -9.54 14.20
C VAL A 267 -2.31 -10.05 12.95
N ILE A 268 -3.51 -9.52 12.66
CA ILE A 268 -4.17 -9.68 11.35
C ILE A 268 -3.70 -8.53 10.47
N MET A 269 -3.00 -8.84 9.38
CA MET A 269 -2.44 -7.81 8.50
C MET A 269 -3.53 -6.97 7.82
N TRP A 270 -3.18 -5.75 7.39
CA TRP A 270 -4.08 -4.86 6.66
C TRP A 270 -4.69 -5.54 5.41
N MET A 271 -3.87 -6.25 4.62
CA MET A 271 -4.24 -6.94 3.38
C MET A 271 -4.93 -8.31 3.56
N ASP A 272 -5.23 -8.70 4.80
CA ASP A 272 -5.98 -9.93 5.08
C ASP A 272 -7.47 -9.75 4.74
N HIS A 273 -8.01 -10.67 3.92
CA HIS A 273 -9.40 -10.63 3.45
C HIS A 273 -10.27 -11.74 4.05
N ARG A 274 -9.85 -12.37 5.16
CA ARG A 274 -10.63 -13.45 5.83
C ARG A 274 -12.05 -13.05 6.24
N ALA A 275 -12.29 -11.75 6.41
CA ALA A 275 -13.52 -11.18 6.92
C ALA A 275 -14.56 -10.81 5.82
N ALA A 276 -14.46 -11.41 4.64
CA ALA A 276 -15.31 -11.06 3.49
C ALA A 276 -16.82 -11.22 3.79
N SER A 277 -17.23 -12.31 4.46
CA SER A 277 -18.64 -12.51 4.84
C SER A 277 -19.14 -11.48 5.86
N GLN A 278 -18.26 -11.02 6.76
CA GLN A 278 -18.59 -10.00 7.75
C GLN A 278 -18.78 -8.64 7.08
N VAL A 279 -18.02 -8.34 6.03
CA VAL A 279 -18.22 -7.14 5.21
C VAL A 279 -19.60 -7.14 4.55
N GLU A 280 -20.02 -8.26 3.96
CA GLU A 280 -21.36 -8.39 3.36
C GLU A 280 -22.46 -8.11 4.41
N HIS A 281 -22.32 -8.69 5.60
CA HIS A 281 -23.23 -8.45 6.71
C HIS A 281 -23.26 -6.97 7.15
N ILE A 282 -22.09 -6.36 7.34
CA ILE A 282 -21.96 -4.96 7.76
C ILE A 282 -22.53 -4.02 6.68
N ASN A 283 -22.23 -4.25 5.41
CA ASN A 283 -22.74 -3.41 4.32
C ASN A 283 -24.25 -3.55 4.14
N ALA A 284 -24.83 -4.73 4.40
CA ALA A 284 -26.28 -4.92 4.38
C ALA A 284 -27.03 -4.09 5.43
N THR A 285 -26.36 -3.63 6.49
CA THR A 285 -26.98 -2.74 7.50
C THR A 285 -27.35 -1.36 6.96
N GLN A 286 -26.66 -0.90 5.90
CA GLN A 286 -26.79 0.46 5.37
C GLN A 286 -26.64 1.55 6.47
N HIS A 287 -25.86 1.25 7.52
CA HIS A 287 -25.68 2.16 8.64
C HIS A 287 -24.99 3.45 8.21
N ARG A 288 -25.34 4.58 8.83
CA ARG A 288 -24.83 5.92 8.45
C ARG A 288 -23.31 6.07 8.46
N VAL A 289 -22.58 5.23 9.22
CA VAL A 289 -21.11 5.25 9.26
C VAL A 289 -20.49 4.88 7.91
N LEU A 290 -21.22 4.11 7.09
CA LEU A 290 -20.78 3.70 5.76
C LEU A 290 -20.59 4.90 4.82
N ASN A 291 -21.25 6.03 5.09
CA ASN A 291 -21.09 7.28 4.35
C ASN A 291 -19.66 7.83 4.43
N TYR A 292 -18.89 7.49 5.48
CA TYR A 292 -17.51 7.94 5.65
C TYR A 292 -16.48 6.99 5.03
N VAL A 293 -16.89 5.87 4.45
CA VAL A 293 -16.01 4.88 3.81
C VAL A 293 -16.37 4.67 2.35
N GLY A 294 -16.93 5.69 1.70
CA GLY A 294 -17.29 5.64 0.28
C GLY A 294 -18.54 4.80 -0.03
N GLY A 295 -19.37 4.51 0.97
CA GLY A 295 -20.66 3.80 0.83
C GLY A 295 -20.59 2.30 1.10
N ALA A 296 -19.41 1.69 1.09
CA ALA A 296 -19.22 0.29 1.43
C ALA A 296 -17.92 0.09 2.22
N MET A 297 -18.00 -0.64 3.32
CA MET A 297 -16.85 -0.97 4.16
C MET A 297 -15.92 -1.92 3.41
N SER A 298 -14.61 -1.66 3.53
CA SER A 298 -13.58 -2.57 3.03
C SER A 298 -13.34 -3.71 4.02
N VAL A 299 -12.99 -4.89 3.50
CA VAL A 299 -12.54 -6.04 4.30
C VAL A 299 -11.26 -5.75 5.08
N GLU A 300 -10.49 -4.77 4.63
CA GLU A 300 -9.22 -4.37 5.24
C GLU A 300 -9.40 -3.52 6.51
N MET A 301 -10.62 -3.03 6.78
CA MET A 301 -10.95 -2.24 7.97
C MET A 301 -11.15 -3.12 9.22
N GLN A 302 -11.15 -2.51 10.41
CA GLN A 302 -11.13 -3.26 11.66
C GLN A 302 -12.46 -3.89 12.07
N PRO A 303 -13.65 -3.24 11.92
CA PRO A 303 -14.91 -3.85 12.37
C PRO A 303 -15.21 -5.23 11.76
N PRO A 304 -15.01 -5.49 10.45
CA PRO A 304 -15.15 -6.84 9.89
C PRO A 304 -14.19 -7.85 10.53
N LYS A 305 -12.93 -7.47 10.76
CA LYS A 305 -11.92 -8.34 11.40
C LYS A 305 -12.28 -8.67 12.85
N LEU A 306 -12.79 -7.70 13.60
CA LEU A 306 -13.28 -7.92 14.97
C LEU A 306 -14.47 -8.87 14.99
N LEU A 307 -15.45 -8.68 14.10
CA LEU A 307 -16.60 -9.58 13.99
C LEU A 307 -16.16 -10.99 13.60
N TRP A 308 -15.19 -11.12 12.68
CA TRP A 308 -14.63 -12.41 12.31
C TRP A 308 -13.97 -13.12 13.51
N ILE A 309 -13.18 -12.41 14.34
CA ILE A 309 -12.58 -12.98 15.55
C ILE A 309 -13.67 -13.43 16.53
N LYS A 310 -14.71 -12.62 16.75
CA LYS A 310 -15.83 -12.97 17.65
C LYS A 310 -16.52 -14.27 17.22
N GLU A 311 -16.76 -14.43 15.93
CA GLU A 311 -17.47 -15.58 15.37
C GLU A 311 -16.61 -16.85 15.27
N ASN A 312 -15.32 -16.70 14.94
CA ASN A 312 -14.45 -17.82 14.59
C ASN A 312 -13.46 -18.19 15.68
N LEU A 313 -13.14 -17.26 16.60
CA LEU A 313 -12.17 -17.45 17.68
C LEU A 313 -12.76 -17.04 19.04
N PRO A 314 -13.87 -17.67 19.49
CA PRO A 314 -14.57 -17.28 20.71
C PRO A 314 -13.68 -17.33 21.96
N GLU A 315 -12.78 -18.31 22.06
CA GLU A 315 -11.82 -18.40 23.18
C GLU A 315 -10.86 -17.21 23.23
N SER A 316 -10.43 -16.69 22.07
CA SER A 316 -9.62 -15.46 22.02
C SER A 316 -10.48 -14.25 22.36
N TRP A 317 -11.70 -14.18 21.83
CA TRP A 317 -12.61 -13.07 22.10
C TRP A 317 -12.92 -12.90 23.59
N GLU A 318 -13.09 -14.00 24.33
CA GLU A 318 -13.33 -13.97 25.78
C GLU A 318 -12.14 -13.43 26.59
N LYS A 319 -10.91 -13.72 26.15
CA LYS A 319 -9.67 -13.34 26.84
C LYS A 319 -9.18 -11.95 26.49
N VAL A 320 -9.68 -11.36 25.40
CA VAL A 320 -9.16 -10.09 24.89
C VAL A 320 -9.25 -8.98 25.92
N GLY A 321 -8.13 -8.27 26.09
CA GLY A 321 -8.04 -7.05 26.86
C GLY A 321 -8.08 -5.83 25.95
N TYR A 322 -7.34 -5.85 24.85
CA TYR A 322 -7.27 -4.73 23.92
C TYR A 322 -7.12 -5.18 22.48
N PHE A 323 -7.77 -4.39 21.61
CA PHE A 323 -7.51 -4.35 20.20
C PHE A 323 -6.84 -3.02 19.87
N PHE A 324 -5.73 -3.09 19.16
CA PHE A 324 -4.99 -1.92 18.71
C PHE A 324 -4.88 -1.94 17.19
N ASP A 325 -4.96 -0.77 16.58
CA ASP A 325 -4.31 -0.58 15.30
C ASP A 325 -2.79 -0.64 15.53
N LEU A 326 -2.02 -1.21 14.59
CA LEU A 326 -0.58 -1.40 14.77
C LEU A 326 0.19 -0.11 15.14
N PRO A 327 -0.11 1.08 14.56
CA PRO A 327 0.51 2.32 15.00
C PRO A 327 0.24 2.63 16.48
N ASP A 328 -0.99 2.37 16.96
CA ASP A 328 -1.36 2.61 18.34
C ASP A 328 -0.67 1.64 19.28
N PHE A 329 -0.53 0.36 18.89
CA PHE A 329 0.25 -0.63 19.63
C PHE A 329 1.69 -0.17 19.84
N LEU A 330 2.34 0.41 18.82
CA LEU A 330 3.72 0.90 18.93
C LEU A 330 3.83 2.07 19.92
N SER A 331 2.92 3.05 19.82
CA SER A 331 2.88 4.19 20.75
C SER A 331 2.58 3.75 22.19
N TRP A 332 1.67 2.77 22.39
CA TRP A 332 1.41 2.16 23.69
C TRP A 332 2.65 1.41 24.20
N LYS A 333 3.30 0.62 23.35
CA LYS A 333 4.48 -0.17 23.76
C LYS A 333 5.65 0.73 24.19
N ALA A 334 5.73 1.92 23.60
CA ALA A 334 6.71 2.95 23.95
C ALA A 334 6.37 3.73 25.24
N THR A 335 5.09 3.93 25.57
CA THR A 335 4.66 4.89 26.61
C THR A 335 3.88 4.28 27.78
N GLY A 336 3.38 3.06 27.62
CA GLY A 336 2.44 2.41 28.53
C GLY A 336 1.02 3.00 28.50
N VAL A 337 0.76 4.01 27.66
CA VAL A 337 -0.54 4.71 27.62
C VAL A 337 -1.43 4.11 26.54
N THR A 338 -2.65 3.73 26.91
CA THR A 338 -3.64 3.13 26.01
C THR A 338 -4.45 4.18 25.25
N ALA A 339 -3.86 5.33 24.92
CA ALA A 339 -4.49 6.29 24.01
C ALA A 339 -4.53 5.70 22.59
N ARG A 340 -5.39 6.25 21.73
CA ARG A 340 -5.44 5.95 20.30
C ARG A 340 -5.16 7.20 19.50
N SER A 341 -4.55 7.04 18.34
CA SER A 341 -4.46 8.09 17.35
C SER A 341 -5.83 8.37 16.75
N LEU A 342 -6.17 9.65 16.60
CA LEU A 342 -7.37 10.05 15.87
C LEU A 342 -7.35 9.50 14.44
N CYS A 343 -6.17 9.41 13.81
CA CYS A 343 -5.98 8.88 12.46
C CYS A 343 -6.51 7.44 12.33
N THR A 344 -6.10 6.55 13.22
CA THR A 344 -6.46 5.13 13.13
C THR A 344 -7.96 4.96 13.32
N VAL A 345 -8.51 5.52 14.40
CA VAL A 345 -9.90 5.30 14.79
C VAL A 345 -10.91 5.89 13.80
N VAL A 346 -10.64 7.07 13.21
CA VAL A 346 -11.55 7.66 12.21
C VAL A 346 -11.47 6.96 10.87
N CYS A 347 -10.27 6.59 10.44
CA CYS A 347 -10.06 6.02 9.10
C CYS A 347 -10.48 4.54 9.02
N LYS A 348 -10.31 3.76 10.10
CA LYS A 348 -10.40 2.29 10.04
C LYS A 348 -11.34 1.66 11.08
N TRP A 349 -11.86 2.44 12.03
CA TRP A 349 -12.71 1.91 13.13
C TRP A 349 -14.12 2.52 13.19
N THR A 350 -14.46 3.50 12.34
CA THR A 350 -15.74 4.23 12.29
C THR A 350 -15.95 5.30 13.37
N TYR A 351 -14.90 5.66 14.11
CA TYR A 351 -14.95 6.79 15.03
C TYR A 351 -15.21 8.09 14.27
N THR A 352 -15.94 9.02 14.88
CA THR A 352 -16.13 10.36 14.33
C THR A 352 -15.64 11.38 15.35
N SER A 353 -14.87 12.38 14.92
CA SER A 353 -14.26 13.35 15.84
C SER A 353 -15.27 14.19 16.63
N ASP A 354 -16.48 14.36 16.09
CA ASP A 354 -17.55 15.17 16.68
C ASP A 354 -18.44 14.38 17.66
N ARG A 355 -18.70 13.10 17.39
CA ARG A 355 -19.63 12.27 18.19
C ARG A 355 -18.97 11.11 18.92
N GLY A 356 -17.73 10.80 18.57
CA GLY A 356 -17.02 9.62 19.06
C GLY A 356 -17.51 8.32 18.42
N TRP A 357 -17.60 7.28 19.24
CA TRP A 357 -18.11 5.96 18.85
C TRP A 357 -19.63 5.96 18.70
N ASP A 358 -20.14 5.27 17.68
CA ASP A 358 -21.57 5.15 17.42
C ASP A 358 -22.14 3.84 17.96
N ASP A 359 -22.75 3.89 19.15
CA ASP A 359 -23.41 2.77 19.81
C ASP A 359 -24.34 1.97 18.91
N SER A 360 -25.11 2.63 18.04
CA SER A 360 -26.07 1.93 17.18
C SER A 360 -25.38 1.07 16.14
N PHE A 361 -24.20 1.48 15.65
CA PHE A 361 -23.43 0.69 14.70
C PHE A 361 -22.94 -0.61 15.34
N TRP A 362 -22.19 -0.50 16.45
CA TRP A 362 -21.59 -1.65 17.12
C TRP A 362 -22.63 -2.65 17.63
N LYS A 363 -23.77 -2.17 18.14
CA LYS A 363 -24.90 -3.03 18.52
C LYS A 363 -25.54 -3.73 17.31
N MET A 364 -25.70 -3.01 16.19
CA MET A 364 -26.34 -3.56 14.98
C MET A 364 -25.53 -4.66 14.32
N ILE A 365 -24.19 -4.59 14.37
CA ILE A 365 -23.29 -5.60 13.80
C ILE A 365 -22.94 -6.73 14.78
N GLY A 366 -23.58 -6.77 15.96
CA GLY A 366 -23.35 -7.81 16.95
C GLY A 366 -22.02 -7.71 17.71
N LEU A 367 -21.51 -6.49 17.93
CA LEU A 367 -20.31 -6.17 18.72
C LEU A 367 -20.64 -5.26 19.93
N GLU A 368 -21.83 -5.44 20.52
CA GLU A 368 -22.34 -4.64 21.62
C GLU A 368 -21.53 -4.78 22.92
N ASP A 369 -20.71 -5.82 23.05
CA ASP A 369 -19.86 -6.04 24.20
C ASP A 369 -18.70 -5.05 24.29
N LEU A 370 -18.26 -4.48 23.15
CA LEU A 370 -17.33 -3.35 23.11
C LEU A 370 -17.96 -2.05 23.63
N VAL A 371 -19.28 -1.96 23.66
CA VAL A 371 -19.99 -0.78 24.19
C VAL A 371 -20.10 -0.85 25.72
N LYS A 372 -20.19 -2.07 26.29
CA LYS A 372 -20.44 -2.30 27.72
C LYS A 372 -19.34 -1.76 28.63
N ASP A 373 -18.09 -1.82 28.17
CA ASP A 373 -16.91 -1.30 28.88
C ASP A 373 -16.54 0.12 28.44
N LYS A 374 -17.49 0.85 27.84
CA LYS A 374 -17.25 2.21 27.29
C LYS A 374 -16.07 2.22 26.31
N TYR A 375 -15.99 1.21 25.45
CA TYR A 375 -14.98 1.10 24.40
C TYR A 375 -13.55 0.96 24.91
N GLU A 376 -13.33 0.55 26.17
CA GLU A 376 -11.99 0.42 26.76
C GLU A 376 -11.09 -0.49 25.91
N LYS A 377 -11.63 -1.62 25.43
CA LYS A 377 -10.91 -2.56 24.55
C LYS A 377 -10.39 -1.94 23.26
N ILE A 378 -11.13 -1.00 22.68
CA ILE A 378 -10.80 -0.38 21.37
C ILE A 378 -10.27 1.05 21.49
N GLY A 379 -10.32 1.63 22.69
CA GLY A 379 -9.83 2.96 23.03
C GLY A 379 -10.95 3.97 23.29
N ASN A 380 -10.89 4.61 24.45
CA ASN A 380 -11.81 5.68 24.88
C ASN A 380 -11.10 7.03 25.14
N HIS A 381 -9.80 7.07 24.91
CA HIS A 381 -8.98 8.28 24.95
C HIS A 381 -8.28 8.39 23.59
N VAL A 382 -8.58 9.46 22.86
CA VAL A 382 -8.11 9.69 21.49
C VAL A 382 -7.30 10.98 21.46
N LEU A 383 -6.13 10.93 20.84
CA LEU A 383 -5.21 12.05 20.68
C LEU A 383 -5.05 12.40 19.20
N SER A 384 -4.92 13.69 18.88
CA SER A 384 -4.63 14.12 17.52
C SER A 384 -3.20 13.73 17.14
N PRO A 385 -2.92 13.48 15.85
CA PRO A 385 -1.56 13.24 15.39
C PRO A 385 -0.60 14.35 15.87
N GLY A 386 0.58 13.97 16.36
CA GLY A 386 1.61 14.90 16.84
C GLY A 386 1.43 15.40 18.27
N GLU A 387 0.31 15.08 18.94
CA GLU A 387 0.19 15.31 20.39
C GLU A 387 1.12 14.37 21.17
N ALA A 388 1.68 14.84 22.28
CA ALA A 388 2.54 14.04 23.13
C ALA A 388 1.72 12.98 23.91
N VAL A 389 2.18 11.74 23.87
CA VAL A 389 1.53 10.61 24.54
C VAL A 389 2.12 10.44 25.94
N GLY A 390 1.27 10.61 26.96
CA GLY A 390 1.66 10.37 28.34
C GLY A 390 2.80 11.27 28.80
N LYS A 391 3.80 10.66 29.45
CA LYS A 391 5.04 11.32 29.90
C LYS A 391 6.22 11.04 28.96
N GLY A 392 5.94 10.62 27.72
CA GLY A 392 6.96 10.18 26.79
C GLY A 392 7.42 8.74 27.03
N LEU A 393 8.65 8.45 26.60
CA LEU A 393 9.20 7.10 26.53
C LEU A 393 9.44 6.50 27.92
N THR A 394 8.93 5.28 28.18
CA THR A 394 9.14 4.61 29.47
C THR A 394 10.59 4.15 29.66
N PRO A 395 11.04 3.90 30.90
CA PRO A 395 12.39 3.38 31.14
C PRO A 395 12.68 2.06 30.39
N GLU A 396 11.70 1.16 30.33
CA GLU A 396 11.82 -0.12 29.63
C GLU A 396 11.96 0.09 28.12
N ALA A 397 11.08 0.91 27.52
CA ALA A 397 11.11 1.19 26.09
C ALA A 397 12.38 1.98 25.69
N ALA A 398 12.85 2.88 26.55
CA ALA A 398 14.11 3.61 26.36
C ALA A 398 15.31 2.66 26.23
N LYS A 399 15.40 1.67 27.13
CA LYS A 399 16.42 0.62 27.07
C LYS A 399 16.29 -0.26 25.82
N ASP A 400 15.06 -0.61 25.45
CA ASP A 400 14.76 -1.46 24.30
C ASP A 400 15.12 -0.78 22.98
N LEU A 401 14.77 0.51 22.82
CA LEU A 401 15.01 1.30 21.61
C LEU A 401 16.40 1.96 21.57
N GLY A 402 17.12 2.01 22.70
CA GLY A 402 18.42 2.72 22.78
C GLY A 402 18.27 4.25 22.77
N LEU A 403 17.20 4.76 23.36
CA LEU A 403 16.85 6.18 23.40
C LEU A 403 16.87 6.72 24.84
N PRO A 404 16.92 8.04 25.06
CA PRO A 404 16.81 8.60 26.39
C PRO A 404 15.41 8.37 26.98
N GLU A 405 15.35 8.09 28.28
CA GLU A 405 14.09 8.02 29.03
C GLU A 405 13.35 9.36 28.98
N GLY A 406 12.02 9.32 28.86
CA GLY A 406 11.17 10.51 28.94
C GLY A 406 11.20 11.41 27.70
N ILE A 407 11.90 11.05 26.63
CA ILE A 407 11.77 11.79 25.35
C ILE A 407 10.31 11.76 24.88
N ALA A 408 9.91 12.80 24.16
CA ALA A 408 8.55 12.89 23.65
C ALA A 408 8.25 11.74 22.68
N VAL A 409 7.08 11.11 22.85
CA VAL A 409 6.53 10.14 21.91
C VAL A 409 5.22 10.71 21.40
N ALA A 410 5.07 10.80 20.09
CA ALA A 410 3.88 11.36 19.48
C ALA A 410 2.76 10.31 19.34
N ALA A 411 1.50 10.79 19.33
CA ALA A 411 0.39 10.00 18.84
C ALA A 411 0.66 9.63 17.38
N SER A 412 0.51 8.34 17.07
CA SER A 412 1.00 7.72 15.83
C SER A 412 0.13 8.04 14.62
N LEU A 413 0.55 7.60 13.44
CA LEU A 413 -0.22 7.67 12.19
C LEU A 413 -0.23 6.33 11.46
N ILE A 414 -1.19 6.14 10.57
CA ILE A 414 -1.08 5.11 9.53
C ILE A 414 0.01 5.54 8.53
N ASP A 415 0.79 4.59 8.03
CA ASP A 415 1.93 4.76 7.12
C ASP A 415 1.67 5.73 5.94
N ALA A 416 0.57 5.55 5.21
CA ALA A 416 0.20 6.43 4.10
C ALA A 416 -0.09 7.86 4.55
N HIS A 417 -0.56 8.06 5.78
CA HIS A 417 -0.86 9.38 6.34
C HIS A 417 0.43 10.07 6.79
N ALA A 418 1.39 9.32 7.36
CA ALA A 418 2.73 9.80 7.64
C ALA A 418 3.45 10.20 6.33
N GLY A 419 3.37 9.37 5.29
CA GLY A 419 3.83 9.70 3.94
C GLY A 419 3.23 10.99 3.41
N GLY A 420 1.91 11.18 3.60
CA GLY A 420 1.20 12.41 3.27
C GLY A 420 1.78 13.63 3.99
N LEU A 421 1.96 13.56 5.32
CA LEU A 421 2.59 14.63 6.11
C LEU A 421 4.02 14.94 5.65
N GLY A 422 4.80 13.92 5.29
CA GLY A 422 6.17 14.07 4.84
C GLY A 422 6.33 14.89 3.55
N VAL A 423 5.25 15.05 2.76
CA VAL A 423 5.32 15.72 1.44
C VAL A 423 4.35 16.88 1.24
N ILE A 424 3.11 16.78 1.72
CA ILE A 424 2.03 17.70 1.32
C ILE A 424 2.29 19.13 1.80
N GLY A 425 2.97 19.26 2.94
CA GLY A 425 3.31 20.52 3.57
C GLY A 425 4.58 21.20 3.06
N ALA A 426 5.32 20.59 2.11
CA ALA A 426 6.60 21.11 1.67
C ALA A 426 6.49 22.56 1.14
N ASP A 427 7.55 23.34 1.38
CA ASP A 427 7.66 24.69 0.84
C ASP A 427 7.89 24.64 -0.68
N VAL A 428 6.97 25.27 -1.42
CA VAL A 428 6.89 25.27 -2.89
C VAL A 428 7.38 26.57 -3.50
N LYS A 429 7.80 27.55 -2.69
CA LYS A 429 8.23 28.87 -3.18
C LYS A 429 9.40 28.77 -4.14
N GLY A 430 9.32 29.49 -5.26
CA GLY A 430 10.36 29.53 -6.29
C GLY A 430 10.42 28.29 -7.19
N HIS A 431 9.47 27.35 -7.07
CA HIS A 431 9.40 26.18 -7.94
C HIS A 431 8.43 26.34 -9.13
N ASN A 432 7.80 27.53 -9.30
CA ASN A 432 6.88 27.84 -10.39
C ASN A 432 5.72 26.83 -10.49
N LEU A 433 5.19 26.41 -9.34
CA LEU A 433 4.09 25.48 -9.25
C LEU A 433 2.74 26.23 -9.22
N PRO A 434 1.68 25.68 -9.83
CA PRO A 434 0.34 26.27 -9.73
C PRO A 434 -0.13 26.46 -8.28
N CYS A 435 0.30 25.58 -7.38
CA CYS A 435 -0.07 25.62 -5.96
C CYS A 435 0.78 26.59 -5.11
N GLU A 436 1.74 27.33 -5.69
CA GLU A 436 2.68 28.16 -4.94
C GLU A 436 2.00 29.25 -4.10
N ASN A 437 0.94 29.84 -4.65
CA ASN A 437 0.11 30.87 -3.98
C ASN A 437 -1.26 30.33 -3.57
N GLN A 438 -1.43 29.01 -3.51
CA GLN A 438 -2.69 28.36 -3.16
C GLN A 438 -2.57 27.66 -1.79
N PRO A 439 -3.69 27.48 -1.07
CA PRO A 439 -3.69 26.71 0.16
C PRO A 439 -3.24 25.26 -0.07
N ILE A 440 -2.82 24.59 1.01
CA ILE A 440 -2.42 23.17 0.97
C ILE A 440 -3.53 22.25 0.44
N THR A 441 -4.79 22.67 0.53
CA THR A 441 -5.97 21.99 -0.02
C THR A 441 -5.96 21.89 -1.54
N SER A 442 -5.08 22.64 -2.23
CA SER A 442 -4.86 22.52 -3.67
C SER A 442 -3.95 21.36 -4.09
N ARG A 443 -3.43 20.63 -3.10
CA ARG A 443 -2.42 19.58 -3.25
C ARG A 443 -3.03 18.23 -2.93
N VAL A 444 -2.59 17.19 -3.64
CA VAL A 444 -2.85 15.80 -3.27
C VAL A 444 -1.53 15.09 -3.06
N ALA A 445 -1.37 14.41 -1.92
CA ALA A 445 -0.26 13.50 -1.71
C ALA A 445 -0.63 12.10 -2.24
N MET A 446 0.24 11.53 -3.07
CA MET A 446 0.13 10.17 -3.57
C MET A 446 1.26 9.32 -3.00
N ILE A 447 0.91 8.40 -2.11
CA ILE A 447 1.85 7.49 -1.49
C ILE A 447 1.81 6.20 -2.31
N CYS A 448 2.86 5.97 -3.11
CA CYS A 448 2.88 4.93 -4.14
C CYS A 448 3.90 3.82 -3.84
N GLY A 449 3.38 2.61 -3.60
CA GLY A 449 4.14 1.40 -3.26
C GLY A 449 3.44 0.16 -3.78
N THR A 450 3.29 -0.88 -2.95
CA THR A 450 2.55 -2.11 -3.30
C THR A 450 1.13 -1.78 -3.79
N SER A 451 0.43 -0.93 -3.02
CA SER A 451 -0.79 -0.20 -3.35
C SER A 451 -0.48 1.30 -3.42
N SER A 452 -1.46 2.12 -3.82
CA SER A 452 -1.31 3.59 -3.76
C SER A 452 -2.49 4.24 -3.06
N CYS A 453 -2.21 5.24 -2.22
CA CYS A 453 -3.21 6.08 -1.57
C CYS A 453 -3.12 7.53 -2.06
N HIS A 454 -4.28 8.17 -2.26
CA HIS A 454 -4.42 9.54 -2.74
C HIS A 454 -5.08 10.38 -1.65
N MET A 455 -4.27 11.18 -0.96
CA MET A 455 -4.65 11.97 0.20
C MET A 455 -4.91 13.42 -0.22
N GLY A 456 -6.18 13.81 -0.30
CA GLY A 456 -6.60 15.20 -0.49
C GLY A 456 -7.16 15.79 0.80
N VAL A 457 -6.87 17.06 1.07
CA VAL A 457 -7.34 17.74 2.28
C VAL A 457 -8.22 18.94 1.96
N SER A 458 -9.19 19.23 2.83
CA SER A 458 -10.13 20.35 2.66
C SER A 458 -10.47 21.01 4.01
N GLU A 459 -10.88 22.28 3.97
CA GLU A 459 -11.32 23.02 5.17
C GLU A 459 -12.73 22.60 5.62
N THR A 460 -13.56 22.18 4.67
CA THR A 460 -14.93 21.71 4.88
C THR A 460 -15.06 20.23 4.52
N PRO A 461 -16.03 19.49 5.10
CA PRO A 461 -16.23 18.10 4.75
C PRO A 461 -16.72 17.96 3.30
N ILE A 462 -16.02 17.15 2.51
CA ILE A 462 -16.40 16.82 1.12
C ILE A 462 -16.66 15.31 1.03
N PHE A 463 -17.91 14.93 0.75
CA PHE A 463 -18.28 13.54 0.51
C PHE A 463 -18.08 13.21 -0.97
N VAL A 464 -17.18 12.28 -1.24
CA VAL A 464 -16.80 11.86 -2.59
C VAL A 464 -17.24 10.40 -2.78
N PRO A 465 -18.19 10.10 -3.68
CA PRO A 465 -18.60 8.72 -3.93
C PRO A 465 -17.39 7.82 -4.25
N GLY A 466 -17.29 6.70 -3.51
CA GLY A 466 -16.22 5.71 -3.63
C GLY A 466 -14.81 6.15 -3.26
N VAL A 467 -14.69 7.25 -2.54
CA VAL A 467 -13.45 7.69 -1.88
C VAL A 467 -13.72 7.75 -0.38
N TRP A 468 -12.76 7.28 0.42
CA TRP A 468 -12.93 7.25 1.87
C TRP A 468 -12.85 8.67 2.47
N GLY A 469 -13.44 8.86 3.64
CA GLY A 469 -13.63 10.16 4.28
C GLY A 469 -14.98 10.80 3.96
N PRO A 470 -15.18 12.09 4.33
CA PRO A 470 -14.18 13.00 4.86
C PRO A 470 -13.88 12.73 6.34
N TYR A 471 -12.60 12.63 6.70
CA TYR A 471 -12.13 12.39 8.07
C TYR A 471 -11.49 13.63 8.67
N PHE A 472 -12.10 14.21 9.71
CA PHE A 472 -11.59 15.43 10.33
C PHE A 472 -10.33 15.16 11.16
N SER A 473 -9.29 15.96 10.95
CA SER A 473 -8.01 15.93 11.67
C SER A 473 -7.28 14.59 11.62
N ALA A 474 -7.58 13.74 10.63
CA ALA A 474 -7.03 12.39 10.51
C ALA A 474 -5.57 12.34 10.03
N MET A 475 -5.07 13.42 9.43
CA MET A 475 -3.69 13.53 8.95
C MET A 475 -3.10 14.89 9.31
N VAL A 476 -3.68 15.97 8.78
CA VAL A 476 -3.31 17.35 9.14
C VAL A 476 -4.32 17.87 10.15
N PRO A 477 -3.93 18.22 11.39
CA PRO A 477 -4.84 18.75 12.40
C PRO A 477 -5.64 19.95 11.88
N GLY A 478 -6.96 19.95 12.08
CA GLY A 478 -7.86 21.03 11.65
C GLY A 478 -8.35 20.94 10.20
N LEU A 479 -7.89 19.97 9.39
CA LEU A 479 -8.38 19.74 8.03
C LEU A 479 -9.12 18.42 7.91
N TRP A 480 -10.07 18.35 6.97
CA TRP A 480 -10.72 17.10 6.57
C TRP A 480 -9.87 16.36 5.54
N LEU A 481 -9.83 15.03 5.64
CA LEU A 481 -9.10 14.16 4.73
C LEU A 481 -10.07 13.32 3.89
N ASN A 482 -9.87 13.31 2.58
CA ASN A 482 -10.38 12.27 1.69
C ASN A 482 -9.24 11.36 1.24
N GLU A 483 -9.46 10.05 1.34
CA GLU A 483 -8.46 9.01 1.07
C GLU A 483 -8.91 8.12 -0.10
N GLY A 484 -8.50 8.49 -1.31
CA GLY A 484 -8.62 7.62 -2.49
C GLY A 484 -7.60 6.48 -2.43
N GLY A 485 -7.85 5.39 -3.14
CA GLY A 485 -6.84 4.35 -3.25
C GLY A 485 -6.97 3.44 -4.45
N GLN A 486 -5.83 2.87 -4.83
CA GLN A 486 -5.68 1.81 -5.83
C GLN A 486 -5.09 0.58 -5.14
N SER A 487 -5.88 -0.50 -5.05
CA SER A 487 -5.56 -1.70 -4.26
C SER A 487 -4.27 -2.39 -4.69
N ALA A 488 -3.94 -2.35 -6.00
CA ALA A 488 -2.70 -2.89 -6.54
C ALA A 488 -2.06 -1.90 -7.52
N THR A 489 -0.83 -1.46 -7.25
CA THR A 489 -0.05 -0.61 -8.15
C THR A 489 1.33 -1.22 -8.38
N GLY A 490 2.24 -1.15 -7.41
CA GLY A 490 3.53 -1.82 -7.47
C GLY A 490 3.37 -3.33 -7.59
N LYS A 491 2.43 -3.92 -6.83
CA LYS A 491 2.13 -5.36 -6.94
C LYS A 491 1.60 -5.74 -8.32
N LEU A 492 0.83 -4.87 -8.96
CA LEU A 492 0.33 -5.08 -10.32
C LEU A 492 1.48 -5.04 -11.34
N ILE A 493 2.36 -4.06 -11.22
CA ILE A 493 3.57 -3.95 -12.05
C ILE A 493 4.42 -5.22 -11.90
N ASP A 494 4.70 -5.63 -10.66
CA ASP A 494 5.46 -6.84 -10.36
C ASP A 494 4.78 -8.08 -10.96
N HIS A 495 3.47 -8.23 -10.77
CA HIS A 495 2.70 -9.36 -11.29
C HIS A 495 2.76 -9.45 -12.82
N VAL A 496 2.57 -8.32 -13.52
CA VAL A 496 2.62 -8.27 -14.99
C VAL A 496 4.03 -8.59 -15.49
N VAL A 497 5.06 -8.03 -14.86
CA VAL A 497 6.45 -8.22 -15.28
C VAL A 497 6.92 -9.65 -15.01
N GLN A 498 6.74 -10.14 -13.78
CA GLN A 498 7.19 -11.47 -13.35
C GLN A 498 6.36 -12.59 -13.99
N GLY A 499 5.10 -12.34 -14.32
CA GLY A 499 4.22 -13.29 -14.99
C GLY A 499 4.51 -13.48 -16.49
N HIS A 500 5.32 -12.64 -17.10
CA HIS A 500 5.60 -12.70 -18.53
C HIS A 500 6.70 -13.72 -18.87
N VAL A 501 6.56 -14.42 -20.00
CA VAL A 501 7.51 -15.48 -20.42
C VAL A 501 8.94 -14.98 -20.67
N ALA A 502 9.11 -13.70 -21.01
CA ALA A 502 10.41 -13.05 -21.18
C ALA A 502 11.06 -12.60 -19.85
N PHE A 503 10.43 -12.83 -18.69
CA PHE A 503 10.99 -12.43 -17.40
C PHE A 503 12.40 -13.00 -17.13
N PRO A 504 12.70 -14.29 -17.39
CA PRO A 504 14.06 -14.80 -17.20
C PRO A 504 15.11 -14.12 -18.09
N GLU A 505 14.73 -13.72 -19.32
CA GLU A 505 15.59 -12.93 -20.21
C GLU A 505 15.84 -11.54 -19.62
N LEU A 506 14.78 -10.88 -19.12
CA LEU A 506 14.88 -9.59 -18.45
C LEU A 506 15.82 -9.66 -17.23
N GLU A 507 15.67 -10.66 -16.37
CA GLU A 507 16.53 -10.84 -15.19
C GLU A 507 18.00 -10.98 -15.58
N ALA A 508 18.29 -11.83 -16.58
CA ALA A 508 19.66 -12.03 -17.06
C ALA A 508 20.27 -10.73 -17.61
N LYS A 509 19.52 -9.94 -18.38
CA LYS A 509 20.01 -8.68 -18.96
C LYS A 509 20.12 -7.55 -17.93
N ALA A 510 19.19 -7.47 -16.98
CA ALA A 510 19.24 -6.52 -15.87
C ALA A 510 20.47 -6.79 -14.99
N ALA A 511 20.70 -8.06 -14.63
CA ALA A 511 21.88 -8.47 -13.87
C ALA A 511 23.19 -8.17 -14.63
N ALA A 512 23.26 -8.46 -15.93
CA ALA A 512 24.43 -8.17 -16.76
C ALA A 512 24.75 -6.66 -16.88
N SER A 513 23.74 -5.80 -16.71
CA SER A 513 23.90 -4.34 -16.74
C SER A 513 23.97 -3.69 -15.35
N ALA A 514 24.00 -4.49 -14.27
CA ALA A 514 23.95 -4.03 -12.88
C ALA A 514 22.79 -3.05 -12.58
N HIS A 515 21.68 -3.20 -13.30
CA HIS A 515 20.49 -2.39 -13.15
C HIS A 515 19.35 -3.19 -12.53
N SER A 516 18.40 -2.48 -11.89
CA SER A 516 17.12 -3.10 -11.55
C SER A 516 16.37 -3.50 -12.82
N ILE A 517 15.49 -4.50 -12.73
CA ILE A 517 14.66 -4.93 -13.86
C ILE A 517 13.82 -3.77 -14.44
N TYR A 518 13.33 -2.84 -13.60
CA TYR A 518 12.55 -1.69 -14.06
C TYR A 518 13.41 -0.62 -14.72
N THR A 519 14.61 -0.37 -14.21
CA THR A 519 15.58 0.52 -14.86
C THR A 519 15.96 -0.01 -16.25
N TYR A 520 16.14 -1.33 -16.37
CA TYR A 520 16.37 -1.98 -17.65
C TYR A 520 15.17 -1.82 -18.58
N LEU A 521 13.94 -2.12 -18.14
CA LEU A 521 12.73 -1.96 -18.95
C LEU A 521 12.53 -0.52 -19.44
N ASN A 522 12.77 0.47 -18.59
CA ASN A 522 12.74 1.88 -18.98
C ASN A 522 13.76 2.19 -20.09
N SER A 523 14.99 1.72 -19.93
CA SER A 523 16.05 1.91 -20.93
C SER A 523 15.71 1.19 -22.23
N HIS A 524 15.11 0.00 -22.15
CA HIS A 524 14.66 -0.77 -23.30
C HIS A 524 13.53 -0.06 -24.06
N LEU A 525 12.57 0.53 -23.35
CA LEU A 525 11.54 1.39 -23.94
C LEU A 525 12.16 2.58 -24.69
N ASP A 526 13.19 3.21 -24.12
CA ASP A 526 13.92 4.29 -24.77
C ASP A 526 14.66 3.86 -26.05
N LEU A 527 15.10 2.60 -26.12
CA LEU A 527 15.72 2.04 -27.33
C LEU A 527 14.69 1.76 -28.43
N ILE A 528 13.53 1.19 -28.07
CA ILE A 528 12.52 0.78 -29.07
C ILE A 528 11.61 1.92 -29.53
N LYS A 529 11.54 3.05 -28.79
CA LYS A 529 10.69 4.19 -29.16
C LYS A 529 11.05 4.83 -30.51
N LYS A 530 12.30 4.63 -30.96
CA LYS A 530 12.85 5.29 -32.17
C LYS A 530 12.66 6.82 -32.07
N SER A 531 11.81 7.40 -32.91
CA SER A 531 11.49 8.83 -32.94
C SER A 531 10.21 9.21 -32.20
N LEU A 532 9.47 8.25 -31.64
CA LEU A 532 8.24 8.50 -30.90
C LEU A 532 8.54 8.81 -29.43
N PRO A 533 7.71 9.62 -28.75
CA PRO A 533 7.70 9.65 -27.29
C PRO A 533 7.42 8.24 -26.72
N VAL A 534 8.09 7.86 -25.63
CA VAL A 534 7.92 6.52 -25.01
C VAL A 534 6.44 6.20 -24.77
N GLY A 535 5.68 7.16 -24.25
CA GLY A 535 4.26 6.96 -23.94
C GLY A 535 3.38 6.60 -25.14
N PHE A 536 3.83 6.86 -26.37
CA PHE A 536 3.05 6.63 -27.59
C PHE A 536 3.22 5.20 -28.12
N LEU A 537 4.16 4.42 -27.57
CA LEU A 537 4.41 3.04 -27.97
C LEU A 537 3.21 2.11 -27.72
N THR A 538 2.27 2.51 -26.86
CA THR A 538 1.08 1.75 -26.46
C THR A 538 -0.20 2.29 -27.09
N VAL A 539 -0.11 2.91 -28.28
CA VAL A 539 -1.27 3.49 -28.97
C VAL A 539 -2.43 2.49 -29.13
N ASP A 540 -2.11 1.24 -29.44
CA ASP A 540 -3.09 0.16 -29.64
C ASP A 540 -3.18 -0.83 -28.46
N LEU A 541 -2.48 -0.57 -27.34
CA LEU A 541 -2.42 -1.45 -26.17
C LEU A 541 -2.98 -0.77 -24.92
N HIS A 542 -4.06 -1.32 -24.36
CA HIS A 542 -4.78 -0.73 -23.24
C HIS A 542 -4.97 -1.72 -22.11
N VAL A 543 -4.87 -1.24 -20.88
CA VAL A 543 -5.02 -2.04 -19.67
C VAL A 543 -6.07 -1.40 -18.76
N TRP A 544 -6.98 -2.22 -18.23
CA TRP A 544 -7.77 -1.89 -17.04
C TRP A 544 -7.08 -2.51 -15.81
N PRO A 545 -6.71 -1.72 -14.79
CA PRO A 545 -5.73 -2.14 -13.79
C PRO A 545 -6.31 -2.89 -12.58
N ASP A 546 -7.64 -3.03 -12.46
CA ASP A 546 -8.28 -3.61 -11.27
C ASP A 546 -8.20 -5.15 -11.23
N PHE A 547 -6.98 -5.70 -11.22
CA PHE A 547 -6.71 -7.14 -11.07
C PHE A 547 -7.10 -7.65 -9.67
N HIS A 548 -7.26 -6.74 -8.72
CA HIS A 548 -7.63 -7.02 -7.33
C HIS A 548 -8.84 -6.16 -6.89
N GLY A 549 -9.80 -5.97 -7.81
CA GLY A 549 -10.96 -5.11 -7.58
C GLY A 549 -10.62 -3.62 -7.60
N ASN A 550 -11.66 -2.78 -7.64
CA ASN A 550 -11.51 -1.33 -7.57
C ASN A 550 -11.89 -0.82 -6.18
N ARG A 551 -10.95 -0.16 -5.51
CA ARG A 551 -11.23 0.60 -4.30
C ARG A 551 -11.86 1.95 -4.63
N SER A 552 -11.18 2.78 -5.42
CA SER A 552 -11.67 4.12 -5.78
C SER A 552 -11.57 4.40 -7.29
N PRO A 553 -12.50 5.18 -7.86
CA PRO A 553 -13.70 5.73 -7.23
C PRO A 553 -14.95 4.83 -7.35
N LEU A 554 -14.82 3.60 -7.85
CA LEU A 554 -15.98 2.76 -8.20
C LEU A 554 -16.50 1.89 -7.04
N THR A 555 -15.67 1.62 -6.03
CA THR A 555 -16.00 0.73 -4.90
C THR A 555 -16.57 -0.62 -5.35
N ASP A 556 -15.93 -1.23 -6.34
CA ASP A 556 -16.38 -2.49 -6.93
C ASP A 556 -15.27 -3.54 -6.84
N LEU A 557 -15.29 -4.31 -5.75
CA LEU A 557 -14.34 -5.40 -5.50
C LEU A 557 -14.48 -6.55 -6.51
N THR A 558 -15.57 -6.59 -7.27
CA THR A 558 -15.79 -7.65 -8.26
C THR A 558 -15.03 -7.36 -9.55
N LEU A 559 -14.60 -6.12 -9.82
CA LEU A 559 -13.83 -5.75 -11.02
C LEU A 559 -12.57 -6.61 -11.19
N LYS A 560 -12.25 -6.89 -12.47
CA LYS A 560 -11.11 -7.70 -12.89
C LYS A 560 -10.26 -6.96 -13.90
N GLY A 561 -9.00 -7.37 -14.04
CA GLY A 561 -8.08 -6.84 -15.05
C GLY A 561 -8.56 -7.12 -16.47
N MET A 562 -8.29 -6.18 -17.39
CA MET A 562 -8.49 -6.38 -18.84
C MET A 562 -7.27 -5.88 -19.60
N VAL A 563 -6.89 -6.60 -20.67
CA VAL A 563 -5.84 -6.17 -21.59
C VAL A 563 -6.40 -6.29 -23.01
N VAL A 564 -6.32 -5.19 -23.77
CA VAL A 564 -6.80 -5.11 -25.16
C VAL A 564 -5.64 -4.64 -26.04
N GLY A 565 -5.46 -5.27 -27.21
CA GLY A 565 -4.36 -4.99 -28.12
C GLY A 565 -3.23 -6.03 -28.13
N LEU A 566 -3.46 -7.21 -27.57
CA LEU A 566 -2.46 -8.29 -27.53
C LEU A 566 -2.10 -8.79 -28.93
N THR A 567 -0.80 -9.07 -29.13
CA THR A 567 -0.28 -9.71 -30.34
C THR A 567 0.25 -11.12 -30.05
N LEU A 568 0.76 -11.83 -31.07
CA LEU A 568 1.45 -13.11 -30.88
C LEU A 568 2.91 -12.96 -30.41
N SER A 569 3.40 -11.74 -30.25
CA SER A 569 4.76 -11.44 -29.76
C SER A 569 4.90 -11.86 -28.30
N ARG A 570 6.08 -12.37 -27.94
CA ARG A 570 6.36 -12.90 -26.58
C ARG A 570 7.75 -12.52 -26.07
N GLY A 571 8.45 -11.62 -26.77
CA GLY A 571 9.81 -11.21 -26.45
C GLY A 571 9.87 -10.06 -25.44
N LEU A 572 11.08 -9.57 -25.22
CA LEU A 572 11.36 -8.46 -24.30
C LEU A 572 10.68 -7.14 -24.70
N ASP A 573 10.50 -6.88 -25.99
CA ASP A 573 9.76 -5.72 -26.50
C ASP A 573 8.30 -5.75 -26.02
N GLU A 574 7.61 -6.88 -26.17
CA GLU A 574 6.23 -7.05 -25.71
C GLU A 574 6.12 -6.86 -24.20
N LEU A 575 7.06 -7.43 -23.43
CA LEU A 575 7.15 -7.24 -21.98
C LEU A 575 7.27 -5.75 -21.61
N ALA A 576 8.14 -5.02 -22.31
CA ALA A 576 8.31 -3.60 -22.09
C ALA A 576 7.03 -2.79 -22.43
N LEU A 577 6.34 -3.15 -23.51
CA LEU A 577 5.08 -2.51 -23.91
C LEU A 577 3.95 -2.76 -22.91
N ILE A 578 3.76 -4.01 -22.44
CA ILE A 578 2.72 -4.30 -21.45
C ILE A 578 3.04 -3.64 -20.11
N TYR A 579 4.32 -3.60 -19.71
CA TYR A 579 4.78 -2.85 -18.54
C TYR A 579 4.44 -1.36 -18.64
N LEU A 580 4.73 -0.73 -19.79
CA LEU A 580 4.37 0.67 -20.02
C LEU A 580 2.85 0.88 -20.00
N ALA A 581 2.08 0.01 -20.65
CA ALA A 581 0.62 0.09 -20.66
C ALA A 581 0.03 -0.06 -19.26
N THR A 582 0.61 -0.92 -18.42
CA THR A 582 0.24 -1.06 -17.00
C THR A 582 0.54 0.21 -16.20
N ILE A 583 1.72 0.83 -16.37
CA ILE A 583 2.02 2.12 -15.72
C ILE A 583 1.02 3.19 -16.14
N GLN A 584 0.70 3.28 -17.43
CA GLN A 584 -0.28 4.23 -17.94
C GLN A 584 -1.67 3.96 -17.38
N ALA A 585 -2.10 2.70 -17.28
CA ALA A 585 -3.38 2.33 -16.69
C ALA A 585 -3.49 2.72 -15.22
N ILE A 586 -2.40 2.56 -14.45
CA ILE A 586 -2.34 3.03 -13.05
C ILE A 586 -2.49 4.55 -12.99
N ALA A 587 -1.79 5.30 -13.83
CA ALA A 587 -1.89 6.76 -13.92
C ALA A 587 -3.28 7.23 -14.39
N LEU A 588 -3.94 6.50 -15.30
CA LEU A 588 -5.31 6.75 -15.73
C LEU A 588 -6.31 6.47 -14.59
N GLY A 589 -6.08 5.44 -13.78
CA GLY A 589 -6.82 5.21 -12.54
C GLY A 589 -6.64 6.34 -11.54
N THR A 590 -5.41 6.87 -11.40
CA THR A 590 -5.17 8.08 -10.61
C THR A 590 -5.96 9.27 -11.16
N ARG A 591 -5.93 9.53 -12.47
CA ARG A 591 -6.73 10.59 -13.09
C ARG A 591 -8.22 10.43 -12.77
N HIS A 592 -8.75 9.21 -12.82
CA HIS A 592 -10.15 8.93 -12.51
C HIS A 592 -10.51 9.26 -11.06
N ILE A 593 -9.63 8.95 -10.10
CA ILE A 593 -9.80 9.33 -8.69
C ILE A 593 -9.79 10.86 -8.53
N LEU A 594 -8.82 11.54 -9.15
CA LEU A 594 -8.71 13.00 -9.07
C LEU A 594 -9.92 13.70 -9.67
N GLU A 595 -10.40 13.26 -10.84
CA GLU A 595 -11.61 13.82 -11.46
C GLU A 595 -12.86 13.60 -10.59
N ALA A 596 -12.99 12.44 -9.92
CA ALA A 596 -14.07 12.20 -8.97
C ALA A 596 -14.00 13.14 -7.74
N MET A 597 -12.80 13.37 -7.19
CA MET A 597 -12.60 14.31 -6.10
C MET A 597 -12.90 15.75 -6.53
N GLN A 598 -12.47 16.15 -7.72
CA GLN A 598 -12.73 17.49 -8.28
C GLN A 598 -14.22 17.72 -8.55
N ALA A 599 -14.91 16.72 -9.11
CA ALA A 599 -16.36 16.77 -9.34
C ALA A 599 -17.16 16.95 -8.04
N ALA A 600 -16.64 16.46 -6.91
CA ALA A 600 -17.26 16.60 -5.60
C ALA A 600 -16.89 17.92 -4.87
N GLY A 601 -15.89 18.67 -5.34
CA GLY A 601 -15.57 20.01 -4.83
C GLY A 601 -14.12 20.26 -4.42
N HIS A 602 -13.19 19.30 -4.61
CA HIS A 602 -11.77 19.55 -4.42
C HIS A 602 -11.17 20.41 -5.55
N ASP A 603 -10.22 21.29 -5.24
CA ASP A 603 -9.49 22.09 -6.25
C ASP A 603 -8.04 21.61 -6.39
N ILE A 604 -7.82 20.51 -7.10
CA ILE A 604 -6.51 19.85 -7.14
C ILE A 604 -5.68 20.38 -8.31
N THR A 605 -4.54 21.02 -8.02
CA THR A 605 -3.65 21.58 -9.04
C THR A 605 -2.30 20.88 -9.15
N THR A 606 -1.84 20.23 -8.07
CA THR A 606 -0.48 19.66 -7.99
C THR A 606 -0.46 18.32 -7.23
N LEU A 607 0.34 17.37 -7.71
CA LEU A 607 0.54 16.07 -7.08
C LEU A 607 1.87 15.99 -6.35
N PHE A 608 1.87 15.48 -5.13
CA PHE A 608 3.08 15.21 -4.34
C PHE A 608 3.27 13.71 -4.24
N LEU A 609 4.27 13.16 -4.92
CA LEU A 609 4.52 11.72 -4.94
C LEU A 609 5.61 11.33 -3.94
N CYS A 610 5.37 10.23 -3.23
CA CYS A 610 6.40 9.53 -2.46
C CYS A 610 6.19 8.02 -2.44
N GLY A 611 7.11 7.29 -1.80
CA GLY A 611 7.11 5.83 -1.77
C GLY A 611 7.96 5.21 -2.89
N GLY A 612 8.05 3.88 -2.90
CA GLY A 612 8.98 3.15 -3.77
C GLY A 612 8.81 3.43 -5.27
N LEU A 613 7.57 3.58 -5.75
CA LEU A 613 7.30 3.81 -7.17
C LEU A 613 7.73 5.21 -7.64
N SER A 614 7.88 6.18 -6.74
CA SER A 614 8.39 7.52 -7.06
C SER A 614 9.84 7.52 -7.54
N LYS A 615 10.60 6.45 -7.24
CA LYS A 615 11.98 6.24 -7.72
C LYS A 615 12.04 5.92 -9.22
N ASN A 616 10.92 5.52 -9.82
CA ASN A 616 10.83 5.18 -11.24
C ASN A 616 10.47 6.44 -12.08
N PRO A 617 11.41 6.99 -12.89
CA PRO A 617 11.16 8.21 -13.64
C PRO A 617 10.04 8.07 -14.69
N LEU A 618 9.88 6.89 -15.30
CA LEU A 618 8.79 6.64 -16.25
C LEU A 618 7.44 6.70 -15.54
N PHE A 619 7.32 6.07 -14.38
CA PHE A 619 6.09 6.12 -13.57
C PHE A 619 5.71 7.56 -13.24
N VAL A 620 6.67 8.36 -12.76
CA VAL A 620 6.45 9.77 -12.41
C VAL A 620 6.05 10.60 -13.62
N GLN A 621 6.74 10.48 -14.75
CA GLN A 621 6.40 11.23 -15.97
C GLN A 621 5.02 10.86 -16.51
N MET A 622 4.66 9.56 -16.52
CA MET A 622 3.33 9.13 -16.95
C MET A 622 2.22 9.69 -16.06
N HIS A 623 2.44 9.79 -14.74
CA HIS A 623 1.47 10.43 -13.84
C HIS A 623 1.32 11.92 -14.16
N ALA A 624 2.42 12.64 -14.40
CA ALA A 624 2.37 14.05 -14.78
C ALA A 624 1.59 14.24 -16.10
N ASP A 625 2.00 13.54 -17.16
CA ASP A 625 1.41 13.70 -18.49
C ASP A 625 -0.07 13.30 -18.54
N ILE A 626 -0.45 12.20 -17.90
CA ILE A 626 -1.83 11.68 -17.94
C ILE A 626 -2.78 12.52 -17.11
N THR A 627 -2.37 12.94 -15.92
CA THR A 627 -3.20 13.78 -15.05
C THR A 627 -3.20 15.24 -15.49
N GLY A 628 -2.20 15.65 -16.29
CA GLY A 628 -2.00 17.03 -16.71
C GLY A 628 -1.57 17.95 -15.57
N LYS A 629 -1.06 17.39 -14.46
CA LYS A 629 -0.65 18.13 -13.26
C LYS A 629 0.85 17.98 -13.02
N PRO A 630 1.54 19.03 -12.53
CA PRO A 630 2.92 18.87 -12.08
C PRO A 630 3.02 17.86 -10.94
N VAL A 631 4.07 17.04 -10.97
CA VAL A 631 4.39 16.07 -9.93
C VAL A 631 5.63 16.52 -9.17
N VAL A 632 5.47 16.69 -7.87
CA VAL A 632 6.51 17.09 -6.92
C VAL A 632 7.04 15.85 -6.21
N LEU A 633 8.36 15.69 -6.20
CA LEU A 633 9.07 14.67 -5.44
C LEU A 633 9.82 15.32 -4.29
N SER A 634 9.76 14.67 -3.13
CA SER A 634 10.54 15.06 -1.96
C SER A 634 12.05 15.00 -2.24
N LYS A 635 12.82 15.87 -1.58
CA LYS A 635 14.28 15.82 -1.58
C LYS A 635 14.78 14.56 -0.87
N GLU A 636 14.15 14.24 0.26
CA GLU A 636 14.41 13.02 1.00
C GLU A 636 13.58 11.88 0.41
N VAL A 637 14.27 10.80 0.06
CA VAL A 637 13.66 9.61 -0.55
C VAL A 637 12.77 8.88 0.46
N GLU A 638 13.17 8.86 1.73
CA GLU A 638 12.47 8.21 2.83
C GLU A 638 11.44 9.15 3.49
N SER A 639 10.59 9.79 2.68
CA SER A 639 9.67 10.83 3.18
C SER A 639 8.59 10.32 4.14
N VAL A 640 8.28 9.02 4.14
CA VAL A 640 7.40 8.40 5.14
C VAL A 640 8.03 8.49 6.53
N LEU A 641 9.32 8.13 6.64
CA LEU A 641 10.08 8.28 7.89
C LEU A 641 10.22 9.75 8.32
N VAL A 642 10.36 10.68 7.37
CA VAL A 642 10.32 12.12 7.67
C VAL A 642 8.94 12.52 8.22
N GLY A 643 7.87 11.96 7.69
CA GLY A 643 6.51 12.09 8.20
C GLY A 643 6.36 11.65 9.66
N ALA A 644 6.88 10.48 10.02
CA ALA A 644 6.93 10.04 11.42
C ALA A 644 7.82 10.95 12.28
N ALA A 645 8.97 11.39 11.79
CA ALA A 645 9.84 12.30 12.52
C ALA A 645 9.18 13.67 12.77
N ILE A 646 8.34 14.17 11.84
CA ILE A 646 7.51 15.37 12.03
C ILE A 646 6.60 15.22 13.25
N LEU A 647 6.01 14.04 13.47
CA LEU A 647 5.21 13.77 14.67
C LEU A 647 6.05 13.92 15.94
N GLY A 648 7.20 13.25 15.99
CA GLY A 648 8.13 13.33 17.13
C GLY A 648 8.62 14.76 17.38
N ALA A 649 8.86 15.53 16.31
CA ALA A 649 9.27 16.92 16.39
C ALA A 649 8.18 17.81 16.98
N CYS A 650 6.93 17.63 16.57
CA CYS A 650 5.78 18.34 17.15
C CYS A 650 5.58 17.98 18.63
N ALA A 651 5.57 16.68 18.96
CA ALA A 651 5.38 16.21 20.34
C ALA A 651 6.47 16.68 21.31
N SER A 652 7.69 16.95 20.80
CA SER A 652 8.80 17.48 21.61
C SER A 652 8.61 18.94 22.05
N GLY A 653 7.65 19.66 21.46
CA GLY A 653 7.43 21.09 21.67
C GLY A 653 8.45 22.00 20.96
N ASP A 654 9.34 21.45 20.14
CA ASP A 654 10.29 22.24 19.35
C ASP A 654 9.63 22.97 18.16
N PHE A 655 8.44 22.53 17.78
CA PHE A 655 7.57 23.14 16.78
C PHE A 655 6.19 23.40 17.39
N ALA A 656 5.55 24.51 17.06
CA ALA A 656 4.25 24.87 17.63
C ALA A 656 3.09 24.05 17.05
N SER A 657 3.27 23.44 15.88
CA SER A 657 2.25 22.62 15.21
C SER A 657 2.86 21.64 14.20
N ILE A 658 2.10 20.61 13.82
CA ILE A 658 2.44 19.73 12.68
C ILE A 658 2.63 20.56 11.41
N GLN A 659 1.79 21.56 11.19
CA GLN A 659 1.84 22.40 9.99
C GLN A 659 3.16 23.17 9.88
N GLU A 660 3.66 23.68 11.00
CA GLU A 660 4.99 24.31 11.05
C GLU A 660 6.10 23.30 10.78
N ALA A 661 6.04 22.13 11.42
CA ALA A 661 7.03 21.07 11.26
C ALA A 661 7.08 20.56 9.82
N MET A 662 5.95 20.26 9.19
CA MET A 662 5.90 19.80 7.79
C MET A 662 6.41 20.85 6.81
N ALA A 663 6.16 22.15 7.04
CA ALA A 663 6.66 23.22 6.17
C ALA A 663 8.19 23.37 6.27
N LYS A 664 8.75 23.17 7.47
CA LYS A 664 10.19 23.27 7.69
C LYS A 664 10.94 22.02 7.25
N MET A 665 10.39 20.84 7.53
CA MET A 665 11.02 19.54 7.32
C MET A 665 10.71 18.96 5.93
N GLY A 666 9.56 19.27 5.34
CA GLY A 666 9.23 18.89 3.97
C GLY A 666 10.02 19.74 2.97
N LYS A 667 10.86 19.10 2.14
CA LYS A 667 11.66 19.77 1.11
C LYS A 667 11.39 19.21 -0.26
N ILE A 668 11.31 20.09 -1.25
CA ILE A 668 11.20 19.70 -2.65
C ILE A 668 12.56 19.30 -3.19
N GLY A 669 12.62 18.14 -3.83
CA GLY A 669 13.80 17.64 -4.53
C GLY A 669 13.71 17.90 -6.03
N ARG A 670 12.64 17.39 -6.66
CA ARG A 670 12.44 17.48 -8.11
C ARG A 670 10.98 17.77 -8.44
N VAL A 671 10.76 18.64 -9.42
CA VAL A 671 9.45 18.85 -10.04
C VAL A 671 9.48 18.26 -11.45
N VAL A 672 8.47 17.47 -11.78
CA VAL A 672 8.25 16.90 -13.10
C VAL A 672 7.01 17.55 -13.71
N GLN A 673 7.20 18.24 -14.83
CA GLN A 673 6.12 18.94 -15.51
C GLN A 673 5.39 18.01 -16.50
N PRO A 674 4.06 18.17 -16.66
CA PRO A 674 3.33 17.48 -17.72
C PRO A 674 3.77 17.99 -19.08
N ASN A 675 3.93 17.11 -20.06
CA ASN A 675 4.09 17.50 -21.45
C ASN A 675 2.73 17.79 -22.08
N HIS A 676 2.41 19.07 -22.25
CA HIS A 676 1.13 19.51 -22.82
C HIS A 676 0.93 19.10 -24.29
N GLU A 677 1.99 18.85 -25.06
CA GLU A 677 1.87 18.36 -26.45
C GLU A 677 1.26 16.94 -26.50
N HIS A 678 1.47 16.16 -25.44
CA HIS A 678 0.95 14.79 -25.34
C HIS A 678 -0.48 14.73 -24.79
N LYS A 679 -1.04 15.84 -24.29
CA LYS A 679 -2.33 15.84 -23.59
C LYS A 679 -3.45 15.18 -24.40
N ARG A 680 -3.54 15.52 -25.70
CA ARG A 680 -4.58 14.96 -26.59
C ARG A 680 -4.47 13.44 -26.73
N PHE A 681 -3.27 12.88 -26.71
CA PHE A 681 -3.07 11.43 -26.75
C PHE A 681 -3.61 10.78 -25.48
N TYR A 682 -3.27 11.32 -24.30
CA TYR A 682 -3.73 10.76 -23.03
C TYR A 682 -5.22 10.99 -22.76
N ASP A 683 -5.81 12.08 -23.25
CA ASP A 683 -7.27 12.26 -23.23
C ASP A 683 -7.98 11.13 -24.00
N LYS A 684 -7.49 10.76 -25.19
CA LYS A 684 -8.02 9.61 -25.94
C LYS A 684 -7.78 8.27 -25.22
N LYS A 685 -6.61 8.07 -24.60
CA LYS A 685 -6.34 6.88 -23.78
C LYS A 685 -7.32 6.78 -22.61
N TYR A 686 -7.69 7.92 -22.02
CA TYR A 686 -8.64 8.00 -20.92
C TYR A 686 -10.09 7.72 -21.37
N GLU A 687 -10.50 8.20 -22.55
CA GLU A 687 -11.78 7.79 -23.15
C GLU A 687 -11.86 6.27 -23.32
N VAL A 688 -10.80 5.64 -23.84
CA VAL A 688 -10.75 4.16 -23.96
C VAL A 688 -10.76 3.50 -22.58
N PHE A 689 -10.02 4.03 -21.60
CA PHE A 689 -9.98 3.51 -20.24
C PHE A 689 -11.38 3.45 -19.61
N LEU A 690 -12.18 4.51 -19.73
CA LEU A 690 -13.56 4.53 -19.26
C LEU A 690 -14.46 3.52 -20.02
N LYS A 691 -14.24 3.35 -21.33
CA LYS A 691 -14.96 2.34 -22.12
C LYS A 691 -14.66 0.90 -21.67
N LEU A 692 -13.45 0.60 -21.21
CA LEU A 692 -13.10 -0.75 -20.77
C LEU A 692 -13.97 -1.22 -19.59
N VAL A 693 -14.21 -0.36 -18.59
CA VAL A 693 -15.06 -0.73 -17.45
C VAL A 693 -16.54 -0.81 -17.82
N GLU A 694 -17.01 0.06 -18.72
CA GLU A 694 -18.36 -0.03 -19.28
C GLU A 694 -18.58 -1.39 -19.96
N HIS A 695 -17.66 -1.79 -20.85
CA HIS A 695 -17.73 -3.08 -21.52
C HIS A 695 -17.65 -4.26 -20.54
N GLN A 696 -16.81 -4.19 -19.50
CA GLN A 696 -16.75 -5.25 -18.49
C GLN A 696 -18.09 -5.46 -17.79
N ARG A 697 -18.81 -4.38 -17.47
CA ARG A 697 -20.15 -4.43 -16.88
C ARG A 697 -21.17 -5.01 -17.87
N GLU A 698 -21.10 -4.62 -19.13
CA GLU A 698 -21.94 -5.18 -20.19
C GLU A 698 -21.74 -6.69 -20.35
N TYR A 699 -20.49 -7.17 -20.39
CA TYR A 699 -20.18 -8.60 -20.49
C TYR A 699 -20.79 -9.40 -19.34
N ARG A 700 -20.73 -8.87 -18.10
CA ARG A 700 -21.37 -9.51 -16.95
C ARG A 700 -22.88 -9.52 -17.07
N SER A 701 -23.49 -8.42 -17.53
CA SER A 701 -24.94 -8.36 -17.75
C SER A 701 -25.39 -9.40 -18.78
N ILE A 702 -24.63 -9.59 -19.85
CA ILE A 702 -24.90 -10.63 -20.86
C ILE A 702 -24.82 -12.02 -20.22
N MET A 703 -23.76 -12.31 -19.46
CA MET A 703 -23.58 -13.63 -18.84
C MET A 703 -24.57 -13.92 -17.71
N ASN A 704 -25.03 -12.91 -16.97
CA ASN A 704 -26.04 -13.05 -15.93
C ASN A 704 -27.46 -13.21 -16.48
N SER A 705 -27.65 -13.05 -17.80
CA SER A 705 -28.92 -13.31 -18.48
C SER A 705 -29.12 -14.78 -18.87
N LEU A 706 -28.11 -15.63 -18.61
CA LEU A 706 -28.21 -17.10 -18.64
C LEU A 706 -28.95 -17.62 -17.41
#